data_AF-A0A3D5JGB6-F1
#
_entry.id   AF-A0A3D5JGB6-F1
#
_cell.length_a   1.000
_cell.length_b   1.000
_cell.length_c   1.000
_cell.angle_alpha   90.00
_cell.angle_beta   90.00
_cell.angle_gamma   90.00
#
_symmetry.space_group_name_H-M   'P 1'
#
loop_
_entity.id
_entity.type
_entity.pdbx_description
1 polymer ?
#
loop_
_entity_poly.entity_id
_entity_poly.type
_entity_poly.pdbx_seq_one_letter_code
_entity_poly.pdbx_strand_id
1 'polypeptide(L)'
;SIENMDPMGVHTGDSITVAPALTLTDKEYQALRDASLAVLREIGVDTGGSNVQFAVCPDTGRIIIIEMNPRVSRSSALASKATGFPIAKVAAKLAVGYTLDELANDITGVTPASFEPTIDYVVTKIPRFTFEKFPGSDAKLSTSMKSVGEAMAVGRSFEESLQKALRSMETGLSGLDEVAIPEPDSALGGDPLRGWLGEFVPFRILRIAQAMRTGMSVEEVAGITKWDPWFLSRIKAILDAEARLAEDGLPGDADSLQTLKSMGFADARMASLTGMSRAEVTATRQAAGVHPVFKRIDTCAAEFAAETAYMYSSYEPFVGAECEAAPADRKKVVILGGGPNRIGQGIEFDYCCVHACYALSDAGYETIMINCNPETVSTDYDTSDRLYFEPLTDEDVIEVIRRESQAGAMHGVVVQLGGQTPLKIAAALEEAGIPILGTSPDAIDLAEDRERFQQLVDKLELRQPHNGIAHSAEEAREIVARVGLPVVIRPSYVLGGRAMEVVHHEADLERYMREAVVVSGDNPVLIDSFLNNAIEVDVDALCDGEDVYIGGIMEHIEEAGIHSGDSACSLPPQTLSEPLLAEIRRQTEALARALGVVGLMNVQYAIKDEDIYLLEVNPRGSRTVPFVAKATGVPLAKIAARVMAGEKLASFNLSDIALDHVAVKEAVFPFARFPGSDVVLGPEMKSTGEVMGIDRDFGLAFAKSQLGAGVDLPLSGKVFVSVRDEDKEAIIDSCRILHEIGFEILATGGTTAALNAAGVPATRINKVMEGRPHAVDAMLSGDIQLVFNTAMGAASMRDSFSLRHTALTNKIPYYTTVSGSRAAAQAIRAMQKGDLGVRTLQGFLSDIAS
;
A
#
# COMPACT_ATOMS: atom_id res chain seq x y z
N SER A 1 -26.56 7.20 -2.57
CA SER A 1 -26.03 7.59 -3.90
C SER A 1 -24.61 8.13 -3.75
N ILE A 2 -23.85 8.21 -4.84
CA ILE A 2 -22.49 8.77 -4.88
C ILE A 2 -22.45 9.81 -5.99
N GLU A 3 -21.84 10.96 -5.74
CA GLU A 3 -21.58 12.02 -6.72
C GLU A 3 -20.08 12.21 -6.90
N ASN A 4 -19.63 12.36 -8.14
CA ASN A 4 -18.21 12.58 -8.45
C ASN A 4 -17.93 14.08 -8.50
N MET A 5 -16.89 14.53 -7.81
CA MET A 5 -16.43 15.91 -7.90
C MET A 5 -15.63 16.13 -9.19
N ASP A 6 -14.81 15.15 -9.56
CA ASP A 6 -14.19 15.13 -10.88
C ASP A 6 -15.23 14.75 -11.95
N PRO A 7 -15.38 15.56 -13.00
CA PRO A 7 -16.41 15.35 -14.02
C PRO A 7 -16.08 14.16 -14.93
N MET A 8 -17.07 13.75 -15.74
CA MET A 8 -16.91 12.72 -16.77
C MET A 8 -15.66 12.95 -17.63
N GLY A 9 -14.84 11.90 -17.74
CA GLY A 9 -13.52 11.94 -18.38
C GLY A 9 -12.41 11.42 -17.45
N VAL A 10 -12.65 11.45 -16.15
CA VAL A 10 -11.85 10.77 -15.12
C VAL A 10 -12.61 9.54 -14.64
N HIS A 11 -11.91 8.41 -14.53
CA HIS A 11 -12.49 7.17 -14.01
C HIS A 11 -12.93 7.35 -12.55
N THR A 12 -14.10 6.82 -12.16
CA THR A 12 -14.66 6.95 -10.79
C THR A 12 -13.67 6.54 -9.69
N GLY A 13 -12.86 5.51 -9.95
CA GLY A 13 -11.76 5.08 -9.07
C GLY A 13 -10.64 6.11 -8.87
N ASP A 14 -10.38 6.97 -9.85
CA ASP A 14 -9.39 8.06 -9.81
C ASP A 14 -10.00 9.42 -9.46
N SER A 15 -11.34 9.51 -9.36
CA SER A 15 -12.06 10.71 -8.96
C SER A 15 -12.11 10.88 -7.45
N ILE A 16 -12.18 12.14 -7.00
CA ILE A 16 -12.75 12.48 -5.69
C ILE A 16 -14.28 12.29 -5.78
N THR A 17 -14.86 11.62 -4.79
CA THR A 17 -16.30 11.31 -4.78
C THR A 17 -16.90 11.54 -3.40
N VAL A 18 -18.17 11.93 -3.36
CA VAL A 18 -18.92 12.16 -2.12
C VAL A 18 -20.17 11.31 -2.03
N ALA A 19 -20.60 11.00 -0.81
CA ALA A 19 -21.92 10.44 -0.52
C ALA A 19 -22.61 11.27 0.58
N PRO A 20 -23.91 11.60 0.44
CA PRO A 20 -24.78 11.25 -0.69
C PRO A 20 -24.49 12.15 -1.92
N ALA A 21 -25.32 12.07 -2.96
CA ALA A 21 -25.37 13.09 -4.00
C ALA A 21 -25.91 14.41 -3.41
N LEU A 22 -25.33 15.55 -3.80
CA LEU A 22 -25.53 16.86 -3.19
C LEU A 22 -26.16 17.89 -4.14
N THR A 23 -26.01 17.73 -5.46
CA THR A 23 -26.42 18.76 -6.44
C THR A 23 -27.64 18.38 -7.29
N LEU A 24 -28.21 17.19 -7.07
CA LEU A 24 -29.43 16.76 -7.75
C LEU A 24 -30.68 17.27 -7.03
N THR A 25 -31.65 17.76 -7.80
CA THR A 25 -33.01 17.91 -7.27
C THR A 25 -33.61 16.53 -6.99
N ASP A 26 -34.58 16.45 -6.07
CA ASP A 26 -35.29 15.19 -5.78
C ASP A 26 -35.87 14.57 -7.06
N LYS A 27 -36.41 15.38 -7.99
CA LYS A 27 -36.93 14.87 -9.27
C LYS A 27 -35.87 14.17 -10.12
N GLU A 28 -34.67 14.73 -10.20
CA GLU A 28 -33.56 14.13 -10.93
C GLU A 28 -33.05 12.88 -10.20
N TYR A 29 -32.99 12.93 -8.87
CA TYR A 29 -32.63 11.78 -8.04
C TYR A 29 -33.60 10.60 -8.26
N GLN A 30 -34.92 10.82 -8.21
CA GLN A 30 -35.92 9.79 -8.46
C GLN A 30 -35.81 9.23 -9.89
N ALA A 31 -35.50 10.08 -10.89
CA ALA A 31 -35.28 9.62 -12.25
C ALA A 31 -34.05 8.69 -12.37
N LEU A 32 -32.94 9.00 -11.69
CA LEU A 32 -31.76 8.13 -11.62
C LEU A 32 -32.08 6.83 -10.87
N ARG A 33 -32.83 6.91 -9.77
CA ARG A 33 -33.25 5.78 -8.95
C ARG A 33 -34.09 4.80 -9.76
N ASP A 34 -35.14 5.28 -10.43
CA ASP A 34 -36.01 4.46 -11.27
C ASP A 34 -35.25 3.83 -12.44
N ALA A 35 -34.36 4.59 -13.09
CA ALA A 35 -33.50 4.08 -14.15
C ALA A 35 -32.55 2.97 -13.63
N SER A 36 -31.99 3.12 -12.43
CA SER A 36 -31.13 2.10 -11.81
C SER A 36 -31.88 0.78 -11.63
N LEU A 37 -33.08 0.84 -11.06
CA LEU A 37 -33.93 -0.33 -10.86
C LEU A 37 -34.35 -0.98 -12.20
N ALA A 38 -34.66 -0.17 -13.21
CA ALA A 38 -35.00 -0.67 -14.54
C ALA A 38 -33.81 -1.39 -15.20
N VAL A 39 -32.58 -0.86 -15.07
CA VAL A 39 -31.36 -1.49 -15.59
C VAL A 39 -31.13 -2.86 -14.94
N LEU A 40 -31.23 -2.97 -13.61
CA LEU A 40 -31.05 -4.25 -12.93
C LEU A 40 -32.07 -5.29 -13.40
N ARG A 41 -33.34 -4.91 -13.54
CA ARG A 41 -34.42 -5.78 -14.02
C ARG A 41 -34.20 -6.24 -15.46
N GLU A 42 -33.76 -5.33 -16.34
CA GLU A 42 -33.51 -5.64 -17.76
C GLU A 42 -32.30 -6.57 -17.93
N ILE A 43 -31.23 -6.36 -17.15
CA ILE A 43 -30.05 -7.23 -17.17
C ILE A 43 -30.31 -8.59 -16.49
N GLY A 44 -31.33 -8.67 -15.63
CA GLY A 44 -31.72 -9.90 -14.93
C GLY A 44 -30.89 -10.18 -13.67
N VAL A 45 -30.48 -9.14 -12.94
CA VAL A 45 -29.85 -9.30 -11.62
C VAL A 45 -30.93 -9.37 -10.55
N ASP A 46 -31.47 -10.57 -10.32
CA ASP A 46 -32.61 -10.80 -9.42
C ASP A 46 -32.21 -11.00 -7.93
N THR A 47 -30.99 -11.48 -7.67
CA THR A 47 -30.59 -11.97 -6.33
C THR A 47 -29.22 -11.46 -5.88
N GLY A 48 -28.97 -10.15 -6.00
CA GLY A 48 -27.69 -9.57 -5.57
C GLY A 48 -27.60 -8.05 -5.73
N GLY A 49 -26.48 -7.48 -5.30
CA GLY A 49 -26.15 -6.07 -5.49
C GLY A 49 -25.52 -5.79 -6.85
N SER A 50 -25.67 -4.56 -7.35
CA SER A 50 -25.01 -4.06 -8.57
C SER A 50 -24.74 -2.57 -8.47
N ASN A 51 -23.77 -2.09 -9.25
CA ASN A 51 -23.49 -0.66 -9.38
C ASN A 51 -23.92 -0.19 -10.78
N VAL A 52 -24.68 0.92 -10.85
CA VAL A 52 -25.08 1.56 -12.10
C VAL A 52 -24.48 2.96 -12.14
N GLN A 53 -23.89 3.34 -13.27
CA GLN A 53 -23.25 4.64 -13.45
C GLN A 53 -24.02 5.49 -14.47
N PHE A 54 -24.10 6.79 -14.19
CA PHE A 54 -24.81 7.76 -15.00
C PHE A 54 -23.92 8.97 -15.28
N ALA A 55 -24.15 9.61 -16.43
CA ALA A 55 -23.76 10.98 -16.68
C ALA A 55 -25.00 11.86 -16.71
N VAL A 56 -24.96 13.00 -16.02
CA VAL A 56 -26.04 14.00 -15.99
C VAL A 56 -25.51 15.29 -16.61
N CYS A 57 -26.24 15.83 -17.59
CA CYS A 57 -25.91 17.14 -18.17
C CYS A 57 -26.37 18.25 -17.22
N PRO A 58 -25.47 19.07 -16.66
CA PRO A 58 -25.83 20.09 -15.67
C PRO A 58 -26.74 21.19 -16.23
N ASP A 59 -26.68 21.45 -17.53
CA ASP A 59 -27.49 22.51 -18.16
C ASP A 59 -28.94 22.10 -18.43
N THR A 60 -29.23 20.79 -18.54
CA THR A 60 -30.53 20.29 -19.03
C THR A 60 -31.15 19.19 -18.16
N GLY A 61 -30.41 18.63 -17.20
CA GLY A 61 -30.82 17.44 -16.46
C GLY A 61 -30.87 16.17 -17.31
N ARG A 62 -30.33 16.17 -18.53
CA ARG A 62 -30.32 14.98 -19.40
C ARG A 62 -29.47 13.88 -18.78
N ILE A 63 -30.09 12.71 -18.57
CA ILE A 63 -29.46 11.52 -18.01
C ILE A 63 -29.00 10.57 -19.12
N ILE A 64 -27.80 10.04 -18.99
CA ILE A 64 -27.23 8.98 -19.86
C ILE A 64 -26.73 7.86 -18.95
N ILE A 65 -27.14 6.62 -19.20
CA ILE A 65 -26.58 5.43 -18.54
C ILE A 65 -25.23 5.14 -19.19
N ILE A 66 -24.18 5.00 -18.36
CA ILE A 66 -22.81 4.74 -18.81
C ILE A 66 -22.52 3.25 -18.83
N GLU A 67 -22.67 2.60 -17.68
CA GLU A 67 -22.45 1.17 -17.52
C GLU A 67 -23.21 0.62 -16.30
N MET A 68 -23.27 -0.70 -16.22
CA MET A 68 -23.64 -1.40 -15.00
C MET A 68 -22.65 -2.53 -14.72
N ASN A 69 -22.34 -2.72 -13.44
CA ASN A 69 -21.44 -3.77 -12.95
C ASN A 69 -22.28 -4.80 -12.17
N PRO A 70 -22.51 -6.02 -12.71
CA PRO A 70 -23.39 -7.04 -12.11
C PRO A 70 -22.69 -7.82 -10.99
N ARG A 71 -22.07 -7.09 -10.05
CA ARG A 71 -21.30 -7.62 -8.93
C ARG A 71 -21.05 -6.52 -7.89
N VAL A 72 -20.49 -6.92 -6.75
CA VAL A 72 -19.82 -5.98 -5.82
C VAL A 72 -18.64 -5.29 -6.52
N SER A 73 -18.35 -4.06 -6.10
CA SER A 73 -17.33 -3.18 -6.65
C SER A 73 -16.64 -2.37 -5.54
N ARG A 74 -15.57 -1.65 -5.89
CA ARG A 74 -14.98 -0.65 -4.98
C ARG A 74 -16.02 0.35 -4.47
N SER A 75 -16.95 0.76 -5.34
CA SER A 75 -18.03 1.66 -4.98
C SER A 75 -19.06 1.01 -4.05
N SER A 76 -19.29 -0.31 -4.12
CA SER A 76 -20.14 -0.98 -3.13
C SER A 76 -19.44 -1.11 -1.77
N ALA A 77 -18.12 -1.33 -1.74
CA ALA A 77 -17.36 -1.30 -0.49
C ALA A 77 -17.44 0.09 0.14
N LEU A 78 -17.13 1.15 -0.62
CA LEU A 78 -17.28 2.54 -0.21
C LEU A 78 -18.71 2.84 0.28
N ALA A 79 -19.75 2.43 -0.46
CA ALA A 79 -21.14 2.64 -0.05
C ALA A 79 -21.49 1.88 1.23
N SER A 80 -20.95 0.67 1.42
CA SER A 80 -21.17 -0.11 2.65
C SER A 80 -20.57 0.59 3.86
N LYS A 81 -19.36 1.14 3.74
CA LYS A 81 -18.73 1.93 4.80
C LYS A 81 -19.43 3.27 5.02
N ALA A 82 -19.80 3.97 3.95
CA ALA A 82 -20.48 5.25 4.04
C ALA A 82 -21.84 5.16 4.73
N THR A 83 -22.57 4.07 4.51
CA THR A 83 -23.95 3.94 5.04
C THR A 83 -24.05 3.06 6.27
N GLY A 84 -23.09 2.18 6.50
CA GLY A 84 -23.18 1.08 7.46
C GLY A 84 -23.94 -0.16 6.95
N PHE A 85 -24.50 -0.12 5.74
CA PHE A 85 -25.24 -1.24 5.17
C PHE A 85 -24.29 -2.27 4.52
N PRO A 86 -24.24 -3.54 4.97
CA PRO A 86 -23.23 -4.51 4.52
C PRO A 86 -23.63 -5.18 3.18
N ILE A 87 -23.45 -4.47 2.06
CA ILE A 87 -23.95 -4.88 0.73
C ILE A 87 -23.52 -6.31 0.35
N ALA A 88 -22.24 -6.65 0.53
CA ALA A 88 -21.74 -7.98 0.15
C ALA A 88 -22.33 -9.11 1.02
N LYS A 89 -22.48 -8.87 2.34
CA LYS A 89 -23.08 -9.82 3.30
C LYS A 89 -24.55 -10.08 2.97
N VAL A 90 -25.30 -9.02 2.65
CA VAL A 90 -26.70 -9.11 2.23
C VAL A 90 -26.81 -9.82 0.88
N ALA A 91 -26.01 -9.41 -0.12
CA ALA A 91 -26.02 -10.01 -1.45
C ALA A 91 -25.72 -11.52 -1.42
N ALA A 92 -24.81 -11.97 -0.56
CA ALA A 92 -24.51 -13.39 -0.38
C ALA A 92 -25.71 -14.18 0.15
N LYS A 93 -26.51 -13.60 1.07
CA LYS A 93 -27.74 -14.23 1.58
C LYS A 93 -28.84 -14.24 0.51
N LEU A 94 -29.02 -13.16 -0.24
CA LEU A 94 -29.98 -13.11 -1.35
C LEU A 94 -29.68 -14.19 -2.41
N ALA A 95 -28.39 -14.42 -2.72
CA ALA A 95 -27.96 -15.42 -3.70
C ALA A 95 -28.35 -16.86 -3.32
N VAL A 96 -28.65 -17.15 -2.04
CA VAL A 96 -29.10 -18.46 -1.57
C VAL A 96 -30.61 -18.49 -1.24
N GLY A 97 -31.37 -17.50 -1.72
CA GLY A 97 -32.83 -17.51 -1.75
C GLY A 97 -33.53 -16.67 -0.69
N TYR A 98 -32.80 -15.94 0.17
CA TYR A 98 -33.40 -14.97 1.08
C TYR A 98 -33.99 -13.78 0.30
N THR A 99 -34.99 -13.12 0.89
CA THR A 99 -35.46 -11.80 0.46
C THR A 99 -35.01 -10.71 1.44
N LEU A 100 -35.01 -9.44 1.00
CA LEU A 100 -34.51 -8.33 1.83
C LEU A 100 -35.31 -8.12 3.12
N ASP A 101 -36.61 -8.43 3.10
CA ASP A 101 -37.51 -8.32 4.26
C ASP A 101 -37.31 -9.43 5.31
N GLU A 102 -36.67 -10.55 4.94
CA GLU A 102 -36.31 -11.63 5.85
C GLU A 102 -35.00 -11.37 6.61
N LEU A 103 -34.21 -10.39 6.15
CA LEU A 103 -32.90 -10.06 6.72
C LEU A 103 -33.05 -8.87 7.66
N ALA A 104 -32.44 -8.95 8.85
CA ALA A 104 -32.33 -7.80 9.75
C ALA A 104 -31.23 -6.84 9.26
N ASN A 105 -31.39 -5.55 9.59
CA ASN A 105 -30.34 -4.55 9.48
C ASN A 105 -29.36 -4.73 10.64
N ASP A 106 -28.11 -5.08 10.32
CA ASP A 106 -27.08 -5.43 11.31
C ASP A 106 -26.83 -4.32 12.34
N ILE A 107 -26.89 -3.03 11.95
CA ILE A 107 -26.51 -1.92 12.83
C ILE A 107 -27.62 -1.53 13.82
N THR A 108 -28.87 -1.51 13.37
CA THR A 108 -30.02 -1.12 14.23
C THR A 108 -30.62 -2.31 14.96
N GLY A 109 -30.49 -3.54 14.43
CA GLY A 109 -31.05 -4.77 15.01
C GLY A 109 -32.58 -4.87 15.00
N VAL A 110 -33.28 -3.77 14.73
CA VAL A 110 -34.75 -3.66 14.85
C VAL A 110 -35.47 -3.40 13.53
N THR A 111 -34.74 -3.05 12.46
CA THR A 111 -35.30 -2.81 11.13
C THR A 111 -34.90 -3.92 10.15
N PRO A 112 -35.67 -4.18 9.06
CA PRO A 112 -35.26 -5.11 8.03
C PRO A 112 -34.17 -4.50 7.11
N ALA A 113 -33.54 -5.33 6.27
CA ALA A 113 -32.61 -4.88 5.23
C ALA A 113 -33.32 -4.30 3.99
N SER A 114 -34.65 -4.39 3.91
CA SER A 114 -35.49 -3.86 2.83
C SER A 114 -35.79 -2.35 3.01
N PHE A 115 -34.75 -1.52 2.97
CA PHE A 115 -34.87 -0.06 3.08
C PHE A 115 -33.77 0.64 2.26
N GLU A 116 -33.88 1.98 2.14
CA GLU A 116 -32.80 2.81 1.60
C GLU A 116 -32.14 3.58 2.76
N PRO A 117 -30.82 3.41 2.98
CA PRO A 117 -30.14 4.13 4.04
C PRO A 117 -30.25 5.65 3.89
N THR A 118 -30.47 6.32 5.01
CA THR A 118 -30.42 7.78 5.12
C THR A 118 -29.27 8.14 6.04
N ILE A 119 -28.44 9.09 5.63
CA ILE A 119 -27.26 9.54 6.38
C ILE A 119 -27.39 11.03 6.69
N ASP A 120 -26.99 11.44 7.88
CA ASP A 120 -27.02 12.81 8.38
C ASP A 120 -25.62 13.45 8.41
N TYR A 121 -24.75 12.94 7.55
CA TYR A 121 -23.37 13.35 7.36
C TYR A 121 -22.97 13.28 5.88
N VAL A 122 -21.82 13.83 5.56
CA VAL A 122 -21.17 13.74 4.26
C VAL A 122 -19.97 12.83 4.38
N VAL A 123 -19.80 11.96 3.38
CA VAL A 123 -18.64 11.09 3.22
C VAL A 123 -17.85 11.57 2.01
N THR A 124 -16.53 11.71 2.15
CA THR A 124 -15.63 12.08 1.06
C THR A 124 -14.58 11.00 0.87
N LYS A 125 -14.43 10.52 -0.37
CA LYS A 125 -13.35 9.61 -0.77
C LYS A 125 -12.36 10.36 -1.65
N ILE A 126 -11.06 10.16 -1.40
CA ILE A 126 -9.96 10.67 -2.21
C ILE A 126 -9.05 9.50 -2.63
N PRO A 127 -8.71 9.35 -3.92
CA PRO A 127 -7.81 8.29 -4.40
C PRO A 127 -6.35 8.56 -4.08
N ARG A 128 -5.60 7.49 -3.75
CA ARG A 128 -4.15 7.50 -3.50
C ARG A 128 -3.42 7.06 -4.75
N PHE A 129 -2.45 7.87 -5.19
CA PHE A 129 -1.61 7.61 -6.38
C PHE A 129 -0.14 7.46 -5.99
N THR A 130 0.66 6.75 -6.77
CA THR A 130 2.12 6.58 -6.54
C THR A 130 2.92 6.81 -7.82
N PHE A 131 2.66 7.92 -8.53
CA PHE A 131 3.34 8.23 -9.80
C PHE A 131 4.85 8.41 -9.63
N GLU A 132 5.31 8.81 -8.45
CA GLU A 132 6.72 8.94 -8.10
C GLU A 132 7.52 7.65 -8.30
N LYS A 133 6.86 6.48 -8.24
CA LYS A 133 7.47 5.16 -8.45
C LYS A 133 7.54 4.71 -9.92
N PHE A 134 6.91 5.47 -10.83
CA PHE A 134 6.81 5.16 -12.25
C PHE A 134 7.34 6.31 -13.11
N PRO A 135 8.63 6.65 -13.01
CA PRO A 135 9.22 7.67 -13.86
C PRO A 135 9.02 7.30 -15.34
N GLY A 136 8.69 8.30 -16.16
CA GLY A 136 8.34 8.13 -17.58
C GLY A 136 6.85 7.96 -17.87
N SER A 137 6.01 7.63 -16.88
CA SER A 137 4.56 7.62 -17.06
C SER A 137 3.96 9.02 -16.88
N ASP A 138 3.07 9.44 -17.78
CA ASP A 138 2.34 10.71 -17.65
C ASP A 138 1.35 10.63 -16.47
N ALA A 139 1.46 11.59 -15.55
CA ALA A 139 0.63 11.74 -14.35
C ALA A 139 -0.75 12.35 -14.64
N LYS A 140 -1.24 12.22 -15.87
CA LYS A 140 -2.60 12.59 -16.24
C LYS A 140 -3.60 11.49 -15.93
N LEU A 141 -4.74 11.89 -15.38
CA LEU A 141 -5.89 11.03 -15.14
C LEU A 141 -6.72 10.90 -16.42
N SER A 142 -7.36 9.75 -16.58
CA SER A 142 -8.21 9.45 -17.73
C SER A 142 -9.32 8.48 -17.33
N THR A 143 -9.99 7.88 -18.31
CA THR A 143 -10.96 6.80 -18.08
C THR A 143 -10.31 5.47 -17.65
N SER A 144 -8.98 5.37 -17.68
CA SER A 144 -8.26 4.21 -17.14
C SER A 144 -7.66 4.53 -15.78
N MET A 145 -8.07 3.75 -14.78
CA MET A 145 -7.65 3.92 -13.39
C MET A 145 -6.15 3.70 -13.18
N LYS A 146 -5.53 4.62 -12.43
CA LYS A 146 -4.11 4.64 -12.04
C LYS A 146 -3.87 4.78 -10.54
N SER A 147 -4.91 5.04 -9.74
CA SER A 147 -4.82 4.99 -8.27
C SER A 147 -4.52 3.58 -7.76
N VAL A 148 -3.81 3.52 -6.63
CA VAL A 148 -3.37 2.28 -5.95
C VAL A 148 -4.09 2.04 -4.63
N GLY A 149 -4.94 2.97 -4.21
CA GLY A 149 -5.77 2.87 -3.01
C GLY A 149 -6.66 4.11 -2.85
N GLU A 150 -7.33 4.23 -1.72
CA GLU A 150 -8.21 5.36 -1.43
C GLU A 150 -8.36 5.58 0.09
N ALA A 151 -8.55 6.83 0.49
CA ALA A 151 -8.94 7.19 1.84
C ALA A 151 -10.39 7.68 1.83
N MET A 152 -11.11 7.41 2.91
CA MET A 152 -12.47 7.90 3.15
C MET A 152 -12.48 8.69 4.46
N ALA A 153 -13.30 9.73 4.51
CA ALA A 153 -13.59 10.43 5.76
C ALA A 153 -15.07 10.78 5.85
N VAL A 154 -15.52 11.01 7.08
CA VAL A 154 -16.90 11.38 7.40
C VAL A 154 -16.90 12.67 8.20
N GLY A 155 -17.79 13.60 7.85
CA GLY A 155 -18.00 14.87 8.57
C GLY A 155 -19.45 15.32 8.50
N ARG A 156 -19.88 16.18 9.42
CA ARG A 156 -21.25 16.74 9.44
C ARG A 156 -21.47 17.81 8.37
N SER A 157 -20.39 18.27 7.74
CA SER A 157 -20.39 19.18 6.59
C SER A 157 -19.48 18.64 5.50
N PHE A 158 -19.66 19.15 4.27
CA PHE A 158 -18.75 18.83 3.17
C PHE A 158 -17.34 19.33 3.45
N GLU A 159 -17.21 20.53 4.02
CA GLU A 159 -15.94 21.14 4.39
C GLU A 159 -15.18 20.24 5.38
N GLU A 160 -15.86 19.78 6.43
CA GLU A 160 -15.26 18.89 7.43
C GLU A 160 -14.82 17.55 6.83
N SER A 161 -15.73 16.91 6.08
CA SER A 161 -15.46 15.62 5.43
C SER A 161 -14.29 15.72 4.44
N LEU A 162 -14.24 16.79 3.63
CA LEU A 162 -13.18 17.02 2.66
C LEU A 162 -11.82 17.22 3.33
N GLN A 163 -11.73 18.08 4.35
CA GLN A 163 -10.46 18.34 5.02
C GLN A 163 -9.95 17.13 5.81
N LYS A 164 -10.85 16.33 6.40
CA LYS A 164 -10.49 15.02 6.99
C LYS A 164 -9.96 14.05 5.93
N ALA A 165 -10.60 13.97 4.76
CA ALA A 165 -10.14 13.10 3.68
C ALA A 165 -8.76 13.52 3.15
N LEU A 166 -8.50 14.83 3.01
CA LEU A 166 -7.20 15.35 2.55
C LEU A 166 -6.05 14.94 3.49
N ARG A 167 -6.22 15.12 4.81
CA ARG A 167 -5.19 14.72 5.78
C ARG A 167 -5.09 13.21 6.01
N SER A 168 -6.09 12.44 5.59
CA SER A 168 -6.05 10.97 5.61
C SER A 168 -5.22 10.34 4.49
N MET A 169 -4.71 11.14 3.54
CA MET A 169 -4.07 10.63 2.33
C MET A 169 -2.66 10.08 2.53
N GLU A 170 -2.04 10.29 3.70
CA GLU A 170 -0.66 9.87 3.98
C GLU A 170 0.34 10.42 2.94
N THR A 171 0.09 11.66 2.50
CA THR A 171 0.94 12.43 1.58
C THR A 171 1.51 13.70 2.21
N GLY A 172 1.28 13.91 3.52
CA GLY A 172 1.72 15.09 4.25
C GLY A 172 0.80 16.31 4.13
N LEU A 173 -0.38 16.15 3.52
CA LEU A 173 -1.38 17.22 3.46
C LEU A 173 -1.98 17.47 4.83
N SER A 174 -2.18 18.75 5.15
CA SER A 174 -2.87 19.22 6.35
C SER A 174 -4.25 19.80 6.04
N GLY A 175 -4.55 20.05 4.77
CA GLY A 175 -5.80 20.57 4.27
C GLY A 175 -5.68 20.88 2.78
N LEU A 176 -6.07 22.10 2.39
CA LEU A 176 -5.88 22.61 1.03
C LEU A 176 -4.48 23.22 0.85
N ASP A 177 -3.41 22.49 1.14
CA ASP A 177 -2.03 23.02 1.13
C ASP A 177 -1.65 23.74 -0.18
N GLU A 178 -0.80 24.76 -0.09
CA GLU A 178 -0.35 25.56 -1.23
C GLU A 178 0.47 24.73 -2.24
N VAL A 179 0.32 25.05 -3.53
CA VAL A 179 1.11 24.46 -4.62
C VAL A 179 1.71 25.54 -5.50
N ALA A 180 2.89 25.27 -6.07
CA ALA A 180 3.54 26.20 -6.97
C ALA A 180 2.74 26.38 -8.27
N ILE A 181 2.52 27.64 -8.66
CA ILE A 181 1.92 27.98 -9.95
C ILE A 181 3.03 27.94 -11.01
N PRO A 182 2.81 27.32 -12.18
CA PRO A 182 3.81 27.30 -13.24
C PRO A 182 4.15 28.71 -13.71
N GLU A 183 5.43 28.95 -14.02
CA GLU A 183 5.85 30.22 -14.62
C GLU A 183 5.21 30.40 -16.01
N PRO A 184 4.85 31.63 -16.39
CA PRO A 184 4.31 31.89 -17.73
C PRO A 184 5.32 31.52 -18.81
N ASP A 185 4.99 30.55 -19.65
CA ASP A 185 5.81 30.23 -20.82
C ASP A 185 5.67 31.34 -21.87
N SER A 186 6.70 32.19 -21.95
CA SER A 186 6.78 33.33 -22.88
C SER A 186 6.64 32.96 -24.36
N ALA A 187 6.76 31.67 -24.73
CA ALA A 187 6.69 31.21 -26.11
C ALA A 187 5.27 30.82 -26.59
N LEU A 188 4.33 30.52 -25.69
CA LEU A 188 3.03 29.93 -26.06
C LEU A 188 1.86 30.92 -26.17
N GLY A 189 2.01 32.18 -25.76
CA GLY A 189 1.01 33.24 -25.97
C GLY A 189 -0.39 33.00 -25.36
N GLY A 190 -0.58 31.91 -24.60
CA GLY A 190 -1.82 31.56 -23.91
C GLY A 190 -1.76 31.89 -22.42
N ASP A 191 -2.93 31.84 -21.76
CA ASP A 191 -3.03 31.98 -20.30
C ASP A 191 -2.55 30.68 -19.62
N PRO A 192 -1.32 30.65 -19.05
CA PRO A 192 -0.70 29.44 -18.50
C PRO A 192 -1.52 28.81 -17.37
N LEU A 193 -2.27 29.63 -16.62
CA LEU A 193 -3.07 29.19 -15.47
C LEU A 193 -4.28 28.37 -15.91
N ARG A 194 -4.93 28.76 -17.03
CA ARG A 194 -6.09 28.03 -17.57
C ARG A 194 -5.70 26.65 -18.11
N GLY A 195 -4.56 26.55 -18.78
CA GLY A 195 -4.02 25.27 -19.25
C GLY A 195 -3.70 24.34 -18.08
N TRP A 196 -2.95 24.84 -17.10
CA TRP A 196 -2.58 24.10 -15.89
C TRP A 196 -3.78 23.62 -15.07
N LEU A 197 -4.82 24.45 -14.95
CA LEU A 197 -6.05 24.10 -14.27
C LEU A 197 -6.90 23.13 -15.08
N GLY A 198 -6.83 23.18 -16.42
CA GLY A 198 -7.59 22.34 -17.35
C GLY A 198 -7.19 20.86 -17.34
N GLU A 199 -5.99 20.53 -16.90
CA GLU A 199 -5.49 19.16 -16.89
C GLU A 199 -6.14 18.29 -15.81
N PHE A 200 -6.48 17.05 -16.18
CA PHE A 200 -6.87 16.02 -15.21
C PHE A 200 -5.61 15.41 -14.60
N VAL A 201 -5.31 15.75 -13.35
CA VAL A 201 -4.12 15.29 -12.61
C VAL A 201 -4.49 14.92 -11.17
N PRO A 202 -3.67 14.11 -10.48
CA PRO A 202 -3.78 13.93 -9.03
C PRO A 202 -3.81 15.27 -8.30
N PHE A 203 -4.60 15.33 -7.23
CA PHE A 203 -4.73 16.54 -6.39
C PHE A 203 -5.02 17.83 -7.17
N ARG A 204 -5.76 17.74 -8.28
CA ARG A 204 -6.25 18.92 -9.04
C ARG A 204 -7.00 19.91 -8.14
N ILE A 205 -7.62 19.43 -7.06
CA ILE A 205 -8.23 20.27 -6.02
C ILE A 205 -7.26 21.29 -5.40
N LEU A 206 -5.97 20.97 -5.25
CA LEU A 206 -4.96 21.91 -4.77
C LEU A 206 -4.64 22.98 -5.82
N ARG A 207 -4.63 22.60 -7.12
CA ARG A 207 -4.52 23.57 -8.23
C ARG A 207 -5.72 24.52 -8.25
N ILE A 208 -6.92 23.99 -8.03
CA ILE A 208 -8.17 24.76 -7.91
C ILE A 208 -8.06 25.75 -6.75
N ALA A 209 -7.68 25.29 -5.57
CA ALA A 209 -7.51 26.12 -4.39
C ALA A 209 -6.49 27.24 -4.63
N GLN A 210 -5.34 26.90 -5.21
CA GLN A 210 -4.29 27.86 -5.54
C GLN A 210 -4.74 28.91 -6.56
N ALA A 211 -5.48 28.51 -7.60
CA ALA A 211 -6.02 29.44 -8.59
C ALA A 211 -7.00 30.44 -7.94
N MET A 212 -7.86 29.97 -7.04
CA MET A 212 -8.78 30.83 -6.29
C MET A 212 -8.04 31.79 -5.35
N ARG A 213 -6.94 31.37 -4.70
CA ARG A 213 -6.07 32.26 -3.90
C ARG A 213 -5.50 33.42 -4.72
N THR A 214 -5.26 33.21 -6.01
CA THR A 214 -4.80 34.27 -6.93
C THR A 214 -5.91 35.17 -7.49
N GLY A 215 -7.16 34.97 -7.05
CA GLY A 215 -8.28 35.83 -7.41
C GLY A 215 -9.18 35.31 -8.53
N MET A 216 -8.96 34.08 -9.02
CA MET A 216 -9.88 33.46 -10.00
C MET A 216 -11.24 33.17 -9.35
N SER A 217 -12.32 33.53 -10.04
CA SER A 217 -13.69 33.35 -9.53
C SER A 217 -14.15 31.89 -9.60
N VAL A 218 -15.18 31.54 -8.83
CA VAL A 218 -15.82 30.21 -8.85
C VAL A 218 -16.32 29.88 -10.27
N GLU A 219 -16.90 30.85 -10.96
CA GLU A 219 -17.43 30.71 -12.32
C GLU A 219 -16.33 30.47 -13.34
N GLU A 220 -15.19 31.16 -13.21
CA GLU A 220 -14.03 30.96 -14.07
C GLU A 220 -13.44 29.56 -13.89
N VAL A 221 -13.26 29.12 -12.64
CA VAL A 221 -12.80 27.77 -12.31
C VAL A 221 -13.77 26.72 -12.82
N ALA A 222 -15.08 26.88 -12.60
CA ALA A 222 -16.11 25.96 -13.09
C ALA A 222 -16.08 25.87 -14.62
N GLY A 223 -15.92 27.00 -15.30
CA GLY A 223 -15.83 27.09 -16.76
C GLY A 223 -14.66 26.28 -17.33
N ILE A 224 -13.53 26.21 -16.62
CA ILE A 224 -12.32 25.48 -17.02
C ILE A 224 -12.40 24.01 -16.60
N THR A 225 -12.71 23.75 -15.33
CA THR A 225 -12.58 22.43 -14.72
C THR A 225 -13.77 21.53 -14.94
N LYS A 226 -14.94 22.12 -15.19
CA LYS A 226 -16.26 21.48 -15.18
C LYS A 226 -16.66 20.86 -13.84
N TRP A 227 -15.98 21.24 -12.75
CA TRP A 227 -16.44 20.95 -11.40
C TRP A 227 -17.70 21.75 -11.10
N ASP A 228 -18.62 21.14 -10.36
CA ASP A 228 -19.88 21.79 -10.02
C ASP A 228 -19.63 23.06 -9.16
N PRO A 229 -20.26 24.20 -9.49
CA PRO A 229 -20.12 25.44 -8.72
C PRO A 229 -20.43 25.29 -7.23
N TRP A 230 -21.28 24.34 -6.83
CA TRP A 230 -21.57 24.06 -5.44
C TRP A 230 -20.30 23.66 -4.69
N PHE A 231 -19.57 22.64 -5.16
CA PHE A 231 -18.32 22.18 -4.53
C PHE A 231 -17.27 23.31 -4.49
N LEU A 232 -17.14 24.03 -5.60
CA LEU A 232 -16.21 25.15 -5.72
C LEU A 232 -16.53 26.28 -4.75
N SER A 233 -17.81 26.57 -4.49
CA SER A 233 -18.24 27.55 -3.49
C SER A 233 -17.89 27.13 -2.06
N ARG A 234 -17.98 25.84 -1.76
CA ARG A 234 -17.60 25.29 -0.43
C ARG A 234 -16.09 25.36 -0.24
N ILE A 235 -15.32 25.00 -1.27
CA ILE A 235 -13.85 25.17 -1.28
C ILE A 235 -13.49 26.64 -1.06
N LYS A 236 -14.15 27.56 -1.76
CA LYS A 236 -13.95 29.00 -1.55
C LYS A 236 -14.24 29.45 -0.12
N ALA A 237 -15.27 28.90 0.54
CA ALA A 237 -15.56 29.19 1.94
C ALA A 237 -14.42 28.75 2.88
N ILE A 238 -13.80 27.60 2.62
CA ILE A 238 -12.59 27.16 3.35
C ILE A 238 -11.46 28.17 3.13
N LEU A 239 -11.19 28.55 1.88
CA LEU A 239 -10.12 29.52 1.56
C LEU A 239 -10.37 30.90 2.19
N ASP A 240 -11.63 31.33 2.30
CA ASP A 240 -12.00 32.58 2.97
C ASP A 240 -11.80 32.51 4.49
N ALA A 241 -11.95 31.32 5.09
CA ALA A 241 -11.56 31.09 6.47
C ALA A 241 -10.03 31.05 6.63
N GLU A 242 -9.29 30.44 5.69
CA GLU A 242 -7.82 30.46 5.69
C GLU A 242 -7.26 31.88 5.61
N ALA A 243 -7.78 32.70 4.70
CA ALA A 243 -7.33 34.08 4.53
C ALA A 243 -7.54 34.91 5.80
N ARG A 244 -8.71 34.78 6.44
CA ARG A 244 -8.99 35.43 7.72
C ARG A 244 -8.07 34.92 8.82
N LEU A 245 -7.85 33.61 8.92
CA LEU A 245 -6.97 33.03 9.92
C LEU A 245 -5.51 33.50 9.75
N ALA A 246 -5.04 33.64 8.51
CA ALA A 246 -3.71 34.16 8.22
C ALA A 246 -3.56 35.66 8.50
N GLU A 247 -4.65 36.44 8.36
CA GLU A 247 -4.66 37.89 8.65
C GLU A 247 -4.83 38.18 10.15
N ASP A 248 -5.81 37.56 10.79
CA ASP A 248 -6.22 37.84 12.17
C ASP A 248 -5.43 37.03 13.22
N GLY A 249 -4.79 35.94 12.80
CA GLY A 249 -4.13 34.98 13.69
C GLY A 249 -5.12 33.99 14.36
N LEU A 250 -4.58 33.09 15.19
CA LEU A 250 -5.40 32.08 15.87
C LEU A 250 -6.38 32.75 16.86
N PRO A 251 -7.70 32.49 16.78
CA PRO A 251 -8.65 33.05 17.72
C PRO A 251 -8.44 32.51 19.14
N GLY A 252 -8.71 33.34 20.15
CA GLY A 252 -8.55 32.98 21.56
C GLY A 252 -9.83 32.49 22.25
N ASP A 253 -10.99 32.61 21.62
CA ASP A 253 -12.28 32.19 22.16
C ASP A 253 -12.73 30.83 21.60
N ALA A 254 -13.50 30.09 22.41
CA ALA A 254 -13.97 28.75 22.08
C ALA A 254 -14.90 28.71 20.86
N ASP A 255 -15.78 29.71 20.69
CA ASP A 255 -16.77 29.71 19.61
C ASP A 255 -16.12 29.87 18.23
N SER A 256 -15.14 30.75 18.12
CA SER A 256 -14.38 30.96 16.88
C SER A 256 -13.50 29.76 16.55
N LEU A 257 -12.85 29.17 17.54
CA LEU A 257 -12.10 27.91 17.37
C LEU A 257 -13.03 26.77 16.96
N GLN A 258 -14.17 26.60 17.62
CA GLN A 258 -15.17 25.59 17.27
C GLN A 258 -15.65 25.77 15.83
N THR A 259 -15.89 27.00 15.40
CA THR A 259 -16.29 27.31 14.02
C THR A 259 -15.23 26.84 13.02
N LEU A 260 -13.94 27.14 13.24
CA LEU A 260 -12.86 26.66 12.38
C LEU A 260 -12.79 25.12 12.39
N LYS A 261 -12.83 24.50 13.56
CA LYS A 261 -12.79 23.03 13.66
C LYS A 261 -14.00 22.37 12.99
N SER A 262 -15.19 23.00 13.02
CA SER A 262 -16.41 22.52 12.35
C SER A 262 -16.32 22.52 10.82
N MET A 263 -15.38 23.29 10.26
CA MET A 263 -15.03 23.26 8.85
C MET A 263 -13.98 22.20 8.53
N GLY A 264 -13.46 21.46 9.53
CA GLY A 264 -12.48 20.40 9.39
C GLY A 264 -11.02 20.82 9.45
N PHE A 265 -10.71 22.06 9.82
CA PHE A 265 -9.34 22.55 9.91
C PHE A 265 -8.52 21.71 10.89
N ALA A 266 -7.43 21.11 10.41
CA ALA A 266 -6.44 20.46 11.28
C ALA A 266 -5.64 21.50 12.08
N ASP A 267 -5.19 21.13 13.27
CA ASP A 267 -4.32 21.97 14.09
C ASP A 267 -3.00 22.28 13.34
N ALA A 268 -2.51 21.34 12.52
CA ALA A 268 -1.38 21.53 11.62
C ALA A 268 -1.62 22.61 10.55
N ARG A 269 -2.82 22.65 9.95
CA ARG A 269 -3.15 23.64 8.92
C ARG A 269 -3.31 25.03 9.53
N MET A 270 -3.96 25.11 10.68
CA MET A 270 -4.07 26.37 11.42
C MET A 270 -2.69 26.90 11.81
N ALA A 271 -1.79 26.03 12.27
CA ALA A 271 -0.41 26.38 12.60
C ALA A 271 0.35 26.96 11.40
N SER A 272 0.26 26.32 10.22
CA SER A 272 0.93 26.83 9.01
C SER A 272 0.41 28.20 8.57
N LEU A 273 -0.88 28.45 8.76
CA LEU A 273 -1.53 29.71 8.35
C LEU A 273 -1.21 30.86 9.31
N THR A 274 -1.06 30.59 10.60
CA THR A 274 -0.79 31.61 11.63
C THR A 274 0.69 31.80 11.93
N GLY A 275 1.56 30.93 11.40
CA GLY A 275 2.99 30.91 11.72
C GLY A 275 3.31 30.40 13.14
N MET A 276 2.35 29.78 13.80
CA MET A 276 2.51 29.15 15.12
C MET A 276 3.02 27.71 14.98
N SER A 277 3.51 27.13 16.07
CA SER A 277 3.73 25.69 16.12
C SER A 277 2.41 24.94 16.31
N ARG A 278 2.35 23.72 15.80
CA ARG A 278 1.18 22.82 16.00
C ARG A 278 0.87 22.59 17.47
N ALA A 279 1.90 22.48 18.32
CA ALA A 279 1.74 22.28 19.76
C ALA A 279 1.03 23.48 20.43
N GLU A 280 1.37 24.71 20.03
CA GLU A 280 0.72 25.93 20.55
C GLU A 280 -0.75 26.04 20.13
N VAL A 281 -1.06 25.70 18.86
CA VAL A 281 -2.45 25.65 18.38
C VAL A 281 -3.26 24.62 19.15
N THR A 282 -2.70 23.41 19.30
CA THR A 282 -3.31 22.31 20.05
C THR A 282 -3.57 22.71 21.51
N ALA A 283 -2.59 23.31 22.17
CA ALA A 283 -2.70 23.77 23.55
C ALA A 283 -3.76 24.86 23.70
N THR A 284 -3.82 25.82 22.77
CA THR A 284 -4.85 26.88 22.76
C THR A 284 -6.24 26.30 22.62
N ARG A 285 -6.44 25.37 21.67
CA ARG A 285 -7.71 24.66 21.45
C ARG A 285 -8.17 23.90 22.69
N GLN A 286 -7.26 23.15 23.32
CA GLN A 286 -7.56 22.38 24.53
C GLN A 286 -7.85 23.28 25.74
N ALA A 287 -7.12 24.39 25.89
CA ALA A 287 -7.37 25.37 26.95
C ALA A 287 -8.76 26.03 26.81
N ALA A 288 -9.25 26.18 25.58
CA ALA A 288 -10.60 26.67 25.28
C ALA A 288 -11.69 25.59 25.44
N GLY A 289 -11.32 24.33 25.74
CA GLY A 289 -12.28 23.22 25.87
C GLY A 289 -12.89 22.75 24.55
N VAL A 290 -12.22 23.04 23.42
CA VAL A 290 -12.69 22.68 22.07
C VAL A 290 -12.20 21.28 21.71
N HIS A 291 -13.09 20.31 21.79
CA HIS A 291 -12.84 18.89 21.51
C HIS A 291 -13.88 18.35 20.53
N PRO A 292 -13.55 17.32 19.73
CA PRO A 292 -14.54 16.71 18.87
C PRO A 292 -15.56 15.95 19.72
N VAL A 293 -16.79 15.87 19.21
CA VAL A 293 -17.73 14.82 19.60
C VAL A 293 -17.64 13.66 18.62
N PHE A 294 -18.11 12.50 19.03
CA PHE A 294 -18.15 11.32 18.17
C PHE A 294 -19.59 10.93 17.92
N LYS A 295 -19.91 10.73 16.65
CA LYS A 295 -21.23 10.36 16.14
C LYS A 295 -21.21 8.94 15.60
N ARG A 296 -22.35 8.25 15.61
CA ARG A 296 -22.47 6.90 15.08
C ARG A 296 -22.95 6.90 13.63
N ILE A 297 -22.49 5.92 12.88
CA ILE A 297 -23.05 5.53 11.58
C ILE A 297 -24.15 4.51 11.86
N ASP A 298 -25.39 4.86 11.56
CA ASP A 298 -26.58 4.13 12.00
C ASP A 298 -27.51 3.65 10.87
N THR A 299 -27.17 3.96 9.60
CA THR A 299 -27.97 3.73 8.38
C THR A 299 -29.27 4.52 8.25
N CYS A 300 -29.71 5.25 9.28
CA CYS A 300 -31.08 5.78 9.39
C CYS A 300 -31.18 7.22 9.91
N ALA A 301 -30.06 7.96 10.01
CA ALA A 301 -30.03 9.36 10.43
C ALA A 301 -30.73 9.56 11.79
N ALA A 302 -30.35 8.72 12.77
CA ALA A 302 -30.85 8.68 14.13
C ALA A 302 -32.36 8.42 14.29
N GLU A 303 -33.08 7.95 13.25
CA GLU A 303 -34.48 7.51 13.39
C GLU A 303 -34.59 6.32 14.36
N PHE A 304 -33.59 5.44 14.36
CA PHE A 304 -33.46 4.31 15.27
C PHE A 304 -32.10 4.33 15.96
N ALA A 305 -32.04 3.83 17.20
CA ALA A 305 -30.77 3.71 17.91
C ALA A 305 -29.87 2.65 17.24
N ALA A 306 -28.59 2.98 17.06
CA ALA A 306 -27.57 2.03 16.64
C ALA A 306 -26.95 1.34 17.86
N GLU A 307 -26.99 0.01 17.89
CA GLU A 307 -26.27 -0.78 18.90
C GLU A 307 -24.76 -0.80 18.61
N THR A 308 -24.41 -0.76 17.31
CA THR A 308 -23.03 -0.85 16.83
C THR A 308 -22.23 0.44 17.09
N ALA A 309 -21.02 0.30 17.62
CA ALA A 309 -20.09 1.40 17.86
C ALA A 309 -19.23 1.72 16.62
N TYR A 310 -19.89 2.06 15.51
CA TYR A 310 -19.23 2.52 14.29
C TYR A 310 -19.26 4.05 14.24
N MET A 311 -18.12 4.72 14.41
CA MET A 311 -18.07 6.14 14.78
C MET A 311 -17.15 6.99 13.90
N TYR A 312 -17.41 8.29 13.91
CA TYR A 312 -16.54 9.34 13.37
C TYR A 312 -16.58 10.59 14.24
N SER A 313 -15.51 11.39 14.21
CA SER A 313 -15.38 12.66 14.91
C SER A 313 -16.07 13.79 14.15
N SER A 314 -16.64 14.74 14.88
CA SER A 314 -17.10 16.01 14.33
C SER A 314 -17.03 17.12 15.38
N TYR A 315 -16.74 18.34 14.94
CA TYR A 315 -16.86 19.55 15.75
C TYR A 315 -18.15 20.28 15.35
N GLU A 316 -19.32 19.81 15.79
CA GLU A 316 -20.59 20.47 15.44
C GLU A 316 -20.53 21.99 15.70
N PRO A 317 -21.20 22.84 14.88
CA PRO A 317 -20.98 24.29 14.85
C PRO A 317 -21.51 25.05 16.09
N PHE A 318 -21.79 24.34 17.17
CA PHE A 318 -22.24 24.89 18.45
C PHE A 318 -21.61 24.12 19.61
N VAL A 319 -21.39 24.82 20.73
CA VAL A 319 -20.83 24.23 21.95
C VAL A 319 -21.85 23.31 22.62
N GLY A 320 -21.40 22.18 23.15
CA GLY A 320 -22.23 21.25 23.92
C GLY A 320 -22.97 20.20 23.09
N ALA A 321 -22.50 19.93 21.87
CA ALA A 321 -23.00 18.83 21.05
C ALA A 321 -22.93 17.48 21.79
N GLU A 322 -23.90 16.61 21.52
CA GLU A 322 -23.97 15.28 22.13
C GLU A 322 -22.88 14.36 21.55
N CYS A 323 -22.16 13.66 22.42
CA CYS A 323 -21.14 12.70 22.02
C CYS A 323 -21.60 11.27 22.30
N GLU A 324 -21.83 10.52 21.22
CA GLU A 324 -22.43 9.18 21.19
C GLU A 324 -21.41 8.04 21.37
N ALA A 325 -20.13 8.38 21.62
CA ALA A 325 -19.10 7.38 21.88
C ALA A 325 -19.54 6.40 22.98
N ALA A 326 -20.03 6.92 24.11
CA ALA A 326 -20.41 6.13 25.28
C ALA A 326 -19.36 5.02 25.62
N PRO A 327 -18.12 5.39 26.00
CA PRO A 327 -17.06 4.44 26.30
C PRO A 327 -17.49 3.46 27.42
N ALA A 328 -17.17 2.17 27.26
CA ALA A 328 -17.51 1.15 28.26
C ALA A 328 -16.46 1.05 29.37
N ASP A 329 -16.87 0.50 30.53
CA ASP A 329 -15.98 0.19 31.66
C ASP A 329 -15.29 -1.17 31.47
N ARG A 330 -14.43 -1.26 30.46
CA ARG A 330 -13.65 -2.47 30.10
C ARG A 330 -12.16 -2.16 30.00
N LYS A 331 -11.34 -3.21 29.97
CA LYS A 331 -9.91 -3.09 29.67
C LYS A 331 -9.71 -3.04 28.15
N LYS A 332 -9.14 -1.94 27.65
CA LYS A 332 -9.17 -1.57 26.23
C LYS A 332 -7.79 -1.68 25.58
N VAL A 333 -7.74 -2.16 24.34
CA VAL A 333 -6.56 -2.08 23.49
C VAL A 333 -6.95 -1.40 22.18
N VAL A 334 -6.16 -0.39 21.80
CA VAL A 334 -6.34 0.33 20.54
C VAL A 334 -5.39 -0.27 19.50
N ILE A 335 -5.92 -0.53 18.30
CA ILE A 335 -5.15 -1.00 17.15
C ILE A 335 -5.23 0.09 16.09
N LEU A 336 -4.07 0.60 15.67
CA LEU A 336 -3.99 1.59 14.60
C LEU A 336 -3.81 0.89 13.25
N GLY A 337 -4.67 1.23 12.30
CA GLY A 337 -4.57 0.76 10.91
C GLY A 337 -3.43 1.43 10.14
N GLY A 338 -3.44 1.25 8.81
CA GLY A 338 -2.43 1.82 7.92
C GLY A 338 -2.89 3.02 7.08
N GLY A 339 -4.18 3.36 7.11
CA GLY A 339 -4.77 4.34 6.20
C GLY A 339 -4.84 3.79 4.76
N PRO A 340 -4.89 4.66 3.73
CA PRO A 340 -5.08 4.23 2.35
C PRO A 340 -3.97 3.31 1.87
N ASN A 341 -4.31 2.23 1.18
CA ASN A 341 -3.30 1.35 0.57
C ASN A 341 -2.41 2.11 -0.43
N ARG A 342 -1.14 1.73 -0.51
CA ARG A 342 -0.16 2.21 -1.50
C ARG A 342 0.94 1.17 -1.70
N ILE A 343 1.71 1.29 -2.78
CA ILE A 343 2.85 0.41 -3.03
C ILE A 343 3.82 0.46 -1.83
N GLY A 344 4.13 -0.72 -1.27
CA GLY A 344 4.92 -0.87 -0.05
C GLY A 344 4.11 -1.00 1.24
N GLN A 345 2.86 -0.55 1.26
CA GLN A 345 1.94 -0.60 2.39
C GLN A 345 0.52 -1.00 1.93
N GLY A 346 0.30 -2.31 1.80
CA GLY A 346 -0.93 -2.89 1.29
C GLY A 346 -1.76 -3.61 2.35
N ILE A 347 -2.53 -4.59 1.87
CA ILE A 347 -3.49 -5.38 2.65
C ILE A 347 -2.81 -6.27 3.70
N GLU A 348 -1.50 -6.51 3.60
CA GLU A 348 -0.75 -7.35 4.51
C GLU A 348 -0.74 -6.78 5.93
N PHE A 349 -0.73 -5.45 6.05
CA PHE A 349 -0.83 -4.73 7.31
C PHE A 349 -2.27 -4.74 7.85
N ASP A 350 -3.27 -4.62 6.97
CA ASP A 350 -4.68 -4.77 7.36
C ASP A 350 -4.95 -6.16 7.95
N TYR A 351 -4.42 -7.22 7.32
CA TYR A 351 -4.49 -8.59 7.82
C TYR A 351 -3.93 -8.69 9.25
N CYS A 352 -2.78 -8.06 9.52
CA CYS A 352 -2.18 -8.06 10.84
C CYS A 352 -3.07 -7.35 11.88
N CYS A 353 -3.61 -6.18 11.54
CA CYS A 353 -4.51 -5.42 12.41
C CYS A 353 -5.81 -6.18 12.71
N VAL A 354 -6.43 -6.80 11.70
CA VAL A 354 -7.64 -7.64 11.85
C VAL A 354 -7.37 -8.81 12.79
N HIS A 355 -6.27 -9.52 12.59
CA HIS A 355 -5.89 -10.65 13.45
C HIS A 355 -5.59 -10.21 14.89
N ALA A 356 -5.04 -9.01 15.09
CA ALA A 356 -4.85 -8.45 16.41
C ALA A 356 -6.17 -8.19 17.13
N CYS A 357 -7.16 -7.58 16.46
CA CYS A 357 -8.50 -7.40 17.02
C CYS A 357 -9.11 -8.73 17.44
N TYR A 358 -9.16 -9.73 16.55
CA TYR A 358 -9.72 -11.03 16.89
C TYR A 358 -9.01 -11.68 18.09
N ALA A 359 -7.69 -11.69 18.10
CA ALA A 359 -6.92 -12.33 19.17
C ALA A 359 -7.06 -11.63 20.53
N LEU A 360 -7.17 -10.30 20.54
CA LEU A 360 -7.30 -9.52 21.75
C LEU A 360 -8.73 -9.54 22.30
N SER A 361 -9.74 -9.53 21.42
CA SER A 361 -11.14 -9.77 21.83
C SER A 361 -11.30 -11.17 22.41
N ASP A 362 -10.71 -12.21 21.80
CA ASP A 362 -10.68 -13.57 22.34
C ASP A 362 -9.98 -13.63 23.72
N ALA A 363 -8.98 -12.77 23.94
CA ALA A 363 -8.28 -12.62 25.22
C ALA A 363 -9.04 -11.74 26.25
N GLY A 364 -10.25 -11.27 25.92
CA GLY A 364 -11.14 -10.53 26.82
C GLY A 364 -10.94 -9.02 26.85
N TYR A 365 -10.08 -8.46 25.99
CA TYR A 365 -9.97 -7.02 25.82
C TYR A 365 -11.15 -6.47 25.02
N GLU A 366 -11.50 -5.21 25.28
CA GLU A 366 -12.30 -4.42 24.35
C GLU A 366 -11.38 -3.84 23.29
N THR A 367 -11.59 -4.21 22.04
CA THR A 367 -10.73 -3.80 20.93
C THR A 367 -11.27 -2.58 20.22
N ILE A 368 -10.38 -1.63 19.94
CA ILE A 368 -10.72 -0.36 19.32
C ILE A 368 -9.88 -0.19 18.06
N MET A 369 -10.52 -0.26 16.90
CA MET A 369 -9.86 -0.01 15.61
C MET A 369 -9.94 1.46 15.25
N ILE A 370 -8.82 2.05 14.84
CA ILE A 370 -8.78 3.38 14.21
C ILE A 370 -8.17 3.23 12.83
N ASN A 371 -8.94 3.48 11.78
CA ASN A 371 -8.48 3.41 10.39
C ASN A 371 -9.43 4.16 9.45
N CYS A 372 -8.94 4.59 8.27
CA CYS A 372 -9.70 5.38 7.29
C CYS A 372 -9.74 4.77 5.88
N ASN A 373 -9.33 3.51 5.72
CA ASN A 373 -9.37 2.83 4.41
C ASN A 373 -10.70 2.10 4.20
N PRO A 374 -11.54 2.52 3.23
CA PRO A 374 -12.86 1.92 3.03
C PRO A 374 -12.82 0.53 2.37
N GLU A 375 -11.69 0.12 1.80
CA GLU A 375 -11.56 -1.17 1.10
C GLU A 375 -11.27 -2.34 2.07
N THR A 376 -11.00 -2.04 3.34
CA THR A 376 -10.37 -2.99 4.28
C THR A 376 -11.35 -3.71 5.20
N VAL A 377 -10.90 -4.85 5.75
CA VAL A 377 -11.65 -5.62 6.74
C VAL A 377 -11.51 -5.00 8.13
N SER A 378 -10.40 -4.31 8.43
CA SER A 378 -10.28 -3.59 9.71
C SER A 378 -11.36 -2.53 9.91
N THR A 379 -11.82 -1.88 8.84
CA THR A 379 -12.94 -0.92 8.90
C THR A 379 -14.31 -1.58 8.73
N ASP A 380 -14.40 -2.89 8.88
CA ASP A 380 -15.68 -3.56 9.13
C ASP A 380 -16.03 -3.47 10.62
N TYR A 381 -17.27 -3.08 10.92
CA TYR A 381 -17.72 -2.92 12.29
C TYR A 381 -17.82 -4.27 13.04
N ASP A 382 -17.87 -5.39 12.31
CA ASP A 382 -17.80 -6.74 12.88
C ASP A 382 -16.37 -7.12 13.35
N THR A 383 -15.34 -6.35 12.99
CA THR A 383 -13.93 -6.72 13.25
C THR A 383 -13.47 -6.38 14.67
N SER A 384 -13.94 -5.28 15.23
CA SER A 384 -13.56 -4.80 16.56
C SER A 384 -14.79 -4.46 17.39
N ASP A 385 -14.66 -4.44 18.72
CA ASP A 385 -15.76 -4.03 19.60
C ASP A 385 -16.22 -2.59 19.28
N ARG A 386 -15.27 -1.73 18.88
CA ARG A 386 -15.48 -0.31 18.59
C ARG A 386 -14.65 0.10 17.38
N LEU A 387 -15.23 0.82 16.43
CA LEU A 387 -14.56 1.27 15.20
C LEU A 387 -14.66 2.79 15.08
N TYR A 388 -13.51 3.44 14.97
CA TYR A 388 -13.38 4.86 14.65
C TYR A 388 -12.85 5.03 13.22
N PHE A 389 -13.70 5.54 12.33
CA PHE A 389 -13.34 5.83 10.95
C PHE A 389 -12.66 7.19 10.83
N GLU A 390 -11.44 7.29 11.35
CA GLU A 390 -10.73 8.55 11.54
C GLU A 390 -9.39 8.60 10.80
N PRO A 391 -8.91 9.81 10.42
CA PRO A 391 -7.56 9.99 9.94
C PRO A 391 -6.53 9.49 10.97
N LEU A 392 -5.41 8.95 10.49
CA LEU A 392 -4.33 8.45 11.35
C LEU A 392 -3.29 9.56 11.64
N THR A 393 -3.79 10.71 12.08
CA THR A 393 -2.95 11.80 12.58
C THR A 393 -2.84 11.70 14.10
N ASP A 394 -1.80 12.29 14.67
CA ASP A 394 -1.67 12.38 16.12
C ASP A 394 -2.82 13.17 16.74
N GLU A 395 -3.26 14.26 16.11
CA GLU A 395 -4.42 15.03 16.55
C GLU A 395 -5.68 14.16 16.68
N ASP A 396 -6.06 13.45 15.61
CA ASP A 396 -7.31 12.68 15.55
C ASP A 396 -7.23 11.44 16.47
N VAL A 397 -6.11 10.72 16.46
CA VAL A 397 -5.90 9.50 17.28
C VAL A 397 -5.87 9.82 18.77
N ILE A 398 -5.20 10.90 19.18
CA ILE A 398 -5.14 11.29 20.60
C ILE A 398 -6.54 11.67 21.12
N GLU A 399 -7.36 12.37 20.35
CA GLU A 399 -8.73 12.72 20.77
C GLU A 399 -9.61 11.46 20.95
N VAL A 400 -9.48 10.47 20.06
CA VAL A 400 -10.16 9.16 20.22
C VAL A 400 -9.73 8.48 21.52
N ILE A 401 -8.42 8.33 21.74
CA ILE A 401 -7.88 7.63 22.90
C ILE A 401 -8.26 8.34 24.21
N ARG A 402 -8.21 9.67 24.23
CA ARG A 402 -8.64 10.47 25.39
C ARG A 402 -10.11 10.25 25.70
N ARG A 403 -10.97 10.24 24.68
CA ARG A 403 -12.40 9.95 24.87
C ARG A 403 -12.60 8.56 25.44
N GLU A 404 -11.94 7.56 24.87
CA GLU A 404 -12.03 6.17 25.33
C GLU A 404 -11.48 5.95 26.74
N SER A 405 -10.50 6.76 27.14
CA SER A 405 -9.90 6.70 28.48
C SER A 405 -10.77 7.29 29.59
N GLN A 406 -11.95 7.86 29.27
CA GLN A 406 -12.87 8.41 30.26
C GLN A 406 -13.62 7.35 31.07
N ALA A 407 -13.68 6.10 30.59
CA ALA A 407 -14.24 4.96 31.31
C ALA A 407 -13.43 3.69 31.00
N GLY A 408 -13.34 2.78 31.97
CA GLY A 408 -12.52 1.59 31.85
C GLY A 408 -11.02 1.87 32.01
N ALA A 409 -10.21 0.89 31.63
CA ALA A 409 -8.75 0.97 31.71
C ALA A 409 -8.16 0.89 30.31
N MET A 410 -7.46 1.94 29.88
CA MET A 410 -6.67 1.93 28.65
C MET A 410 -5.40 1.10 28.88
N HIS A 411 -5.36 -0.13 28.36
CA HIS A 411 -4.17 -0.99 28.48
C HIS A 411 -3.04 -0.49 27.59
N GLY A 412 -3.37 -0.08 26.37
CA GLY A 412 -2.44 0.61 25.48
C GLY A 412 -2.78 0.49 24.01
N VAL A 413 -1.83 0.89 23.18
CA VAL A 413 -1.97 1.05 21.74
C VAL A 413 -0.95 0.19 21.01
N VAL A 414 -1.40 -0.51 19.97
CA VAL A 414 -0.55 -1.26 19.04
C VAL A 414 -0.29 -0.39 17.81
N VAL A 415 0.98 -0.07 17.55
CA VAL A 415 1.44 0.80 16.45
C VAL A 415 2.25 0.04 15.39
N GLN A 416 2.64 -1.20 15.67
CA GLN A 416 3.62 -1.97 14.89
C GLN A 416 2.98 -2.83 13.78
N LEU A 417 1.65 -2.90 13.71
CA LEU A 417 0.96 -3.78 12.77
C LEU A 417 0.37 -3.04 11.55
N GLY A 418 0.16 -1.73 11.65
CA GLY A 418 -0.44 -0.92 10.58
C GLY A 418 0.54 -0.36 9.54
N GLY A 419 1.82 -0.75 9.59
CA GLY A 419 2.87 -0.24 8.69
C GLY A 419 3.45 1.10 9.16
N GLN A 420 3.89 1.96 8.22
CA GLN A 420 4.66 3.16 8.58
C GLN A 420 3.82 4.28 9.21
N THR A 421 2.55 4.40 8.84
CA THR A 421 1.65 5.47 9.32
C THR A 421 1.58 5.55 10.84
N PRO A 422 1.19 4.47 11.57
CA PRO A 422 1.13 4.52 13.03
C PRO A 422 2.50 4.70 13.69
N LEU A 423 3.59 4.22 13.07
CA LEU A 423 4.94 4.44 13.60
C LEU A 423 5.34 5.92 13.62
N LYS A 424 4.94 6.70 12.60
CA LYS A 424 5.25 8.14 12.53
C LYS A 424 4.66 8.95 13.67
N ILE A 425 3.57 8.48 14.28
CA ILE A 425 2.90 9.18 15.37
C ILE A 425 3.22 8.58 16.75
N ALA A 426 4.01 7.51 16.83
CA ALA A 426 4.33 6.82 18.08
C ALA A 426 4.94 7.75 19.14
N ALA A 427 5.89 8.60 18.75
CA ALA A 427 6.51 9.57 19.67
C ALA A 427 5.49 10.58 20.24
N ALA A 428 4.57 11.06 19.39
CA ALA A 428 3.52 11.99 19.84
C ALA A 428 2.52 11.32 20.80
N LEU A 429 2.26 10.01 20.63
CA LEU A 429 1.43 9.23 21.55
C LEU A 429 2.14 9.08 22.91
N GLU A 430 3.43 8.76 22.94
CA GLU A 430 4.20 8.69 24.19
C GLU A 430 4.26 10.03 24.92
N GLU A 431 4.49 11.13 24.20
CA GLU A 431 4.48 12.48 24.78
C GLU A 431 3.10 12.84 25.36
N ALA A 432 2.02 12.34 24.76
CA ALA A 432 0.66 12.47 25.28
C ALA A 432 0.35 11.54 26.47
N GLY A 433 1.32 10.73 26.93
CA GLY A 433 1.17 9.79 28.05
C GLY A 433 0.38 8.53 27.70
N ILE A 434 0.26 8.20 26.42
CA ILE A 434 -0.47 7.03 25.94
C ILE A 434 0.47 5.81 25.92
N PRO A 435 0.13 4.69 26.59
CA PRO A 435 1.01 3.53 26.66
C PRO A 435 1.04 2.79 25.33
N ILE A 436 2.22 2.70 24.72
CA ILE A 436 2.47 1.86 23.54
C ILE A 436 2.80 0.45 23.99
N LEU A 437 2.08 -0.53 23.44
CA LEU A 437 2.27 -1.96 23.71
C LEU A 437 3.30 -2.55 22.76
N GLY A 438 4.02 -3.59 23.18
CA GLY A 438 5.01 -4.27 22.34
C GLY A 438 6.38 -3.58 22.32
N THR A 439 7.09 -3.72 21.20
CA THR A 439 8.42 -3.10 21.02
C THR A 439 8.32 -1.59 21.17
N SER A 440 9.19 -1.01 22.00
CA SER A 440 9.15 0.43 22.32
C SER A 440 9.49 1.29 21.08
N PRO A 441 8.96 2.52 20.99
CA PRO A 441 9.33 3.45 19.92
C PRO A 441 10.84 3.70 19.85
N ASP A 442 11.54 3.78 20.98
CA ASP A 442 12.99 3.92 21.01
C ASP A 442 13.73 2.70 20.41
N ALA A 443 13.21 1.48 20.62
CA ALA A 443 13.79 0.27 20.01
C ALA A 443 13.50 0.20 18.50
N ILE A 444 12.36 0.72 18.06
CA ILE A 444 12.03 0.87 16.64
C ILE A 444 12.95 1.91 16.00
N ASP A 445 13.11 3.07 16.64
CA ASP A 445 14.04 4.13 16.24
C ASP A 445 15.48 3.63 16.20
N LEU A 446 15.91 2.80 17.16
CA LEU A 446 17.25 2.19 17.16
C LEU A 446 17.52 1.38 15.89
N ALA A 447 16.50 0.70 15.34
CA ALA A 447 16.64 -0.11 14.13
C ALA A 447 16.51 0.72 12.84
N GLU A 448 15.77 1.84 12.86
CA GLU A 448 15.62 2.76 11.73
C GLU A 448 16.78 3.77 11.65
N ASP A 449 17.34 4.18 12.78
CA ASP A 449 18.50 5.06 12.91
C ASP A 449 19.79 4.31 12.56
N ARG A 450 20.47 4.81 11.53
CA ARG A 450 21.61 4.11 10.93
C ARG A 450 22.83 4.09 11.84
N GLU A 451 23.07 5.14 12.63
CA GLU A 451 24.23 5.19 13.53
C GLU A 451 24.02 4.28 14.73
N ARG A 452 22.85 4.34 15.36
CA ARG A 452 22.47 3.47 16.49
C ARG A 452 22.45 2.00 16.05
N PHE A 453 21.94 1.72 14.85
CA PHE A 453 21.90 0.36 14.31
C PHE A 453 23.30 -0.18 14.03
N GLN A 454 24.20 0.60 13.42
CA GLN A 454 25.59 0.17 13.19
C GLN A 454 26.30 -0.21 14.50
N GLN A 455 26.14 0.61 15.55
CA GLN A 455 26.71 0.32 16.87
C GLN A 455 26.18 -0.99 17.46
N LEU A 456 24.90 -1.29 17.25
CA LEU A 456 24.30 -2.55 17.67
C LEU A 456 24.90 -3.74 16.91
N VAL A 457 25.05 -3.62 15.59
CA VAL A 457 25.63 -4.68 14.73
C VAL A 457 27.06 -4.97 15.14
N ASP A 458 27.88 -3.93 15.36
CA ASP A 458 29.27 -4.06 15.80
C ASP A 458 29.35 -4.76 17.16
N LYS A 459 28.47 -4.39 18.10
CA LYS A 459 28.38 -5.01 19.42
C LYS A 459 28.00 -6.50 19.36
N LEU A 460 27.19 -6.88 18.39
CA LEU A 460 26.77 -8.27 18.17
C LEU A 460 27.76 -9.07 17.31
N GLU A 461 28.85 -8.43 16.85
CA GLU A 461 29.85 -9.02 15.95
C GLU A 461 29.22 -9.57 14.66
N LEU A 462 28.15 -8.91 14.19
CA LEU A 462 27.47 -9.26 12.94
C LEU A 462 28.12 -8.54 11.77
N ARG A 463 27.99 -9.12 10.57
CA ARG A 463 28.56 -8.51 9.36
C ARG A 463 27.52 -7.64 8.67
N GLN A 464 27.98 -6.47 8.23
CA GLN A 464 27.24 -5.58 7.34
C GLN A 464 28.04 -5.30 6.07
N PRO A 465 27.37 -4.93 4.97
CA PRO A 465 28.06 -4.36 3.82
C PRO A 465 28.92 -3.17 4.23
N HIS A 466 30.03 -2.94 3.52
CA HIS A 466 30.84 -1.75 3.76
C HIS A 466 29.98 -0.51 3.49
N ASN A 467 29.86 0.37 4.47
CA ASN A 467 28.91 1.46 4.39
C ASN A 467 29.45 2.81 4.90
N GLY A 468 28.63 3.84 4.73
CA GLY A 468 28.82 5.15 5.34
C GLY A 468 27.58 6.02 5.24
N ILE A 469 27.49 7.00 6.13
CA ILE A 469 26.37 7.95 6.22
C ILE A 469 26.81 9.29 5.66
N ALA A 470 26.06 9.83 4.69
CA ALA A 470 26.31 11.13 4.09
C ALA A 470 25.16 12.10 4.36
N HIS A 471 25.50 13.33 4.76
CA HIS A 471 24.59 14.47 4.91
C HIS A 471 24.76 15.49 3.78
N SER A 472 25.80 15.33 2.95
CA SER A 472 26.05 16.22 1.82
C SER A 472 26.56 15.45 0.60
N ALA A 473 26.47 16.08 -0.58
CA ALA A 473 27.01 15.51 -1.82
C ALA A 473 28.54 15.32 -1.77
N GLU A 474 29.26 16.11 -0.98
CA GLU A 474 30.71 15.97 -0.81
C GLU A 474 31.03 14.73 0.04
N GLU A 475 30.38 14.59 1.19
CA GLU A 475 30.51 13.40 2.05
C GLU A 475 30.14 12.12 1.30
N ALA A 476 29.07 12.15 0.49
CA ALA A 476 28.68 11.02 -0.33
C ALA A 476 29.79 10.60 -1.29
N ARG A 477 30.49 11.56 -1.93
CA ARG A 477 31.62 11.28 -2.82
C ARG A 477 32.79 10.66 -2.06
N GLU A 478 33.13 11.18 -0.88
CA GLU A 478 34.19 10.62 -0.03
C GLU A 478 33.88 9.19 0.42
N ILE A 479 32.64 8.92 0.80
CA ILE A 479 32.19 7.58 1.20
C ILE A 479 32.23 6.62 0.03
N VAL A 480 31.72 7.00 -1.15
CA VAL A 480 31.77 6.15 -2.35
C VAL A 480 33.21 5.84 -2.76
N ALA A 481 34.13 6.80 -2.66
CA ALA A 481 35.55 6.57 -2.94
C ALA A 481 36.18 5.55 -1.98
N ARG A 482 35.72 5.49 -0.72
CA ARG A 482 36.15 4.52 0.29
C ARG A 482 35.50 3.14 0.14
N VAL A 483 34.19 3.11 -0.11
CA VAL A 483 33.38 1.88 -0.20
C VAL A 483 33.61 1.15 -1.53
N GLY A 484 33.72 1.90 -2.63
CA GLY A 484 33.87 1.38 -3.99
C GLY A 484 32.54 1.11 -4.69
N LEU A 485 32.47 1.47 -5.97
CA LEU A 485 31.31 1.21 -6.83
C LEU A 485 31.23 -0.27 -7.27
N PRO A 486 30.01 -0.82 -7.49
CA PRO A 486 28.71 -0.17 -7.32
C PRO A 486 28.27 -0.06 -5.85
N VAL A 487 27.46 0.96 -5.55
CA VAL A 487 26.87 1.21 -4.22
C VAL A 487 25.35 1.27 -4.29
N VAL A 488 24.68 0.95 -3.20
CA VAL A 488 23.24 1.21 -3.00
C VAL A 488 23.09 2.44 -2.14
N ILE A 489 22.29 3.38 -2.62
CA ILE A 489 21.95 4.58 -1.88
C ILE A 489 20.57 4.40 -1.26
N ARG A 490 20.46 4.61 0.06
CA ARG A 490 19.25 4.40 0.85
C ARG A 490 18.91 5.60 1.73
N PRO A 491 17.78 6.28 1.50
CA PRO A 491 17.27 7.26 2.45
C PRO A 491 16.88 6.61 3.80
N SER A 492 16.87 7.40 4.86
CA SER A 492 16.40 6.98 6.19
C SER A 492 14.87 7.17 6.33
N TYR A 493 14.23 6.42 7.24
CA TYR A 493 12.77 6.51 7.54
C TYR A 493 11.82 6.30 6.34
N VAL A 494 12.21 5.44 5.38
CA VAL A 494 11.41 5.11 4.20
C VAL A 494 10.98 3.64 4.18
N LEU A 495 9.79 3.38 3.63
CA LEU A 495 9.25 2.04 3.39
C LEU A 495 9.22 1.75 1.89
N GLY A 496 9.45 0.49 1.51
CA GLY A 496 9.31 0.04 0.11
C GLY A 496 10.42 0.56 -0.81
N GLY A 497 11.60 0.82 -0.26
CA GLY A 497 12.77 1.30 -0.99
C GLY A 497 12.58 2.66 -1.66
N ARG A 498 11.74 3.54 -1.10
CA ARG A 498 11.44 4.84 -1.72
C ARG A 498 12.72 5.63 -1.97
N ALA A 499 12.91 6.04 -3.23
CA ALA A 499 14.09 6.75 -3.70
C ALA A 499 15.42 6.00 -3.46
N MET A 500 15.41 4.67 -3.32
CA MET A 500 16.65 3.88 -3.35
C MET A 500 17.15 3.72 -4.79
N GLU A 501 18.45 3.79 -4.99
CA GLU A 501 19.08 3.61 -6.31
C GLU A 501 20.40 2.84 -6.21
N VAL A 502 20.67 1.96 -7.17
CA VAL A 502 21.99 1.33 -7.34
C VAL A 502 22.82 2.20 -8.27
N VAL A 503 23.92 2.73 -7.75
CA VAL A 503 24.82 3.63 -8.45
C VAL A 503 26.04 2.86 -8.93
N HIS A 504 26.24 2.84 -10.25
CA HIS A 504 27.35 2.13 -10.91
C HIS A 504 28.48 3.06 -11.35
N HIS A 505 28.18 4.35 -11.57
CA HIS A 505 29.14 5.35 -12.03
C HIS A 505 29.02 6.64 -11.20
N GLU A 506 30.11 7.39 -11.07
CA GLU A 506 30.12 8.67 -10.32
C GLU A 506 29.10 9.68 -10.85
N ALA A 507 28.87 9.71 -12.17
CA ALA A 507 27.86 10.60 -12.77
C ALA A 507 26.43 10.29 -12.29
N ASP A 508 26.14 9.03 -11.96
CA ASP A 508 24.83 8.62 -11.44
C ASP A 508 24.66 9.12 -9.98
N LEU A 509 25.73 9.11 -9.19
CA LEU A 509 25.77 9.68 -7.83
C LEU A 509 25.46 11.19 -7.86
N GLU A 510 26.11 11.94 -8.73
CA GLU A 510 25.89 13.40 -8.83
C GLU A 510 24.46 13.74 -9.21
N ARG A 511 23.88 12.97 -10.14
CA ARG A 511 22.48 13.10 -10.53
C ARG A 511 21.55 12.81 -9.35
N TYR A 512 21.76 11.69 -8.66
CA TYR A 512 20.99 11.31 -7.49
C TYR A 512 21.03 12.39 -6.41
N MET A 513 22.23 12.90 -6.06
CA MET A 513 22.38 13.90 -5.01
C MET A 513 21.70 15.24 -5.36
N ARG A 514 21.60 15.60 -6.64
CA ARG A 514 20.88 16.81 -7.08
C ARG A 514 19.36 16.64 -7.04
N GLU A 515 18.86 15.46 -7.40
CA GLU A 515 17.43 15.22 -7.65
C GLU A 515 16.71 14.64 -6.42
N ALA A 516 17.36 13.75 -5.66
CA ALA A 516 16.74 12.95 -4.60
C ALA A 516 16.94 13.51 -3.18
N VAL A 517 18.06 14.19 -2.89
CA VAL A 517 18.30 14.79 -1.55
C VAL A 517 17.28 15.88 -1.23
N VAL A 518 16.76 16.55 -2.26
CA VAL A 518 15.65 17.52 -2.14
C VAL A 518 14.37 16.85 -1.61
N VAL A 519 14.19 15.53 -1.82
CA VAL A 519 13.01 14.76 -1.44
C VAL A 519 13.13 14.17 -0.02
N SER A 520 14.35 13.89 0.46
CA SER A 520 14.60 13.30 1.79
C SER A 520 14.66 14.32 2.93
N GLY A 521 14.66 15.63 2.63
CA GLY A 521 14.78 16.69 3.63
C GLY A 521 16.12 16.66 4.36
N ASP A 522 16.12 16.94 5.67
CA ASP A 522 17.32 16.98 6.52
C ASP A 522 17.86 15.59 6.90
N ASN A 523 17.25 14.50 6.40
CA ASN A 523 17.62 13.14 6.77
C ASN A 523 18.90 12.67 6.07
N PRO A 524 19.80 11.97 6.79
CA PRO A 524 20.99 11.38 6.19
C PRO A 524 20.67 10.26 5.19
N VAL A 525 21.61 10.06 4.27
CA VAL A 525 21.57 9.02 3.25
C VAL A 525 22.65 7.97 3.54
N LEU A 526 22.26 6.70 3.60
CA LEU A 526 23.17 5.56 3.74
C LEU A 526 23.68 5.13 2.37
N ILE A 527 24.98 4.86 2.28
CA ILE A 527 25.65 4.35 1.09
C ILE A 527 26.27 3.02 1.45
N ASP A 528 25.73 1.93 0.91
CA ASP A 528 26.19 0.56 1.12
C ASP A 528 26.91 0.02 -0.11
N SER A 529 27.94 -0.80 0.07
CA SER A 529 28.51 -1.59 -1.03
C SER A 529 27.44 -2.53 -1.60
N PHE A 530 27.25 -2.51 -2.92
CA PHE A 530 26.29 -3.40 -3.55
C PHE A 530 26.81 -4.84 -3.61
N LEU A 531 26.08 -5.77 -3.00
CA LEU A 531 26.44 -7.19 -2.93
C LEU A 531 25.99 -7.93 -4.20
N ASN A 532 26.80 -7.83 -5.27
CA ASN A 532 26.54 -8.55 -6.52
C ASN A 532 26.37 -10.06 -6.30
N ASN A 533 25.37 -10.66 -6.97
CA ASN A 533 25.05 -12.09 -6.99
C ASN A 533 24.80 -12.70 -5.59
N ALA A 534 24.32 -11.91 -4.64
CA ALA A 534 23.94 -12.41 -3.31
C ALA A 534 22.48 -12.88 -3.28
N ILE A 535 22.20 -13.92 -2.51
CA ILE A 535 20.84 -14.42 -2.25
C ILE A 535 20.23 -13.56 -1.14
N GLU A 536 19.07 -12.96 -1.38
CA GLU A 536 18.34 -12.23 -0.33
C GLU A 536 17.46 -13.19 0.48
N VAL A 537 17.40 -12.98 1.80
CA VAL A 537 16.64 -13.80 2.75
C VAL A 537 15.85 -12.92 3.68
N ASP A 538 14.55 -13.17 3.77
CA ASP A 538 13.67 -12.59 4.79
C ASP A 538 13.45 -13.59 5.94
N VAL A 539 13.47 -13.11 7.17
CA VAL A 539 13.12 -13.91 8.36
C VAL A 539 12.07 -13.17 9.17
N ASP A 540 10.89 -13.77 9.29
CA ASP A 540 9.86 -13.27 10.22
C ASP A 540 9.96 -14.05 11.54
N ALA A 541 9.97 -13.32 12.66
CA ALA A 541 10.11 -13.89 14.00
C ALA A 541 9.19 -13.20 15.02
N LEU A 542 8.90 -13.92 16.10
CA LEU A 542 8.21 -13.43 17.29
C LEU A 542 9.18 -13.36 18.46
N CYS A 543 9.05 -12.36 19.32
CA CYS A 543 9.80 -12.26 20.56
C CYS A 543 8.91 -11.74 21.69
N ASP A 544 9.05 -12.23 22.92
CA ASP A 544 8.33 -11.73 24.11
C ASP A 544 9.24 -10.99 25.11
N GLY A 545 10.39 -10.52 24.60
CA GLY A 545 11.50 -9.94 25.35
C GLY A 545 12.49 -10.97 25.88
N GLU A 546 12.12 -12.25 25.96
CA GLU A 546 12.98 -13.34 26.45
C GLU A 546 13.08 -14.48 25.44
N ASP A 547 11.97 -15.06 25.02
CA ASP A 547 11.96 -16.16 24.06
C ASP A 547 11.77 -15.62 22.65
N VAL A 548 12.36 -16.32 21.67
CA VAL A 548 12.27 -15.98 20.26
C VAL A 548 11.77 -17.20 19.49
N TYR A 549 10.79 -16.99 18.63
CA TYR A 549 10.28 -18.02 17.73
C TYR A 549 10.46 -17.58 16.28
N ILE A 550 11.15 -18.40 15.49
CA ILE A 550 11.32 -18.16 14.05
C ILE A 550 10.05 -18.61 13.33
N GLY A 551 9.28 -17.65 12.83
CA GLY A 551 8.04 -17.91 12.10
C GLY A 551 8.29 -18.49 10.71
N GLY A 552 9.30 -17.99 10.01
CA GLY A 552 9.66 -18.50 8.68
C GLY A 552 10.94 -17.85 8.14
N ILE A 553 11.74 -18.64 7.44
CA ILE A 553 12.90 -18.18 6.67
C ILE A 553 12.54 -18.31 5.20
N MET A 554 12.62 -17.21 4.46
CA MET A 554 12.22 -17.12 3.06
C MET A 554 13.42 -16.80 2.20
N GLU A 555 13.73 -17.67 1.25
CA GLU A 555 14.79 -17.44 0.26
C GLU A 555 14.19 -16.75 -0.96
N HIS A 556 14.73 -15.59 -1.33
CA HIS A 556 14.28 -14.92 -2.55
C HIS A 556 14.78 -15.65 -3.79
N ILE A 557 13.97 -15.62 -4.84
CA ILE A 557 14.39 -16.10 -6.15
C ILE A 557 15.31 -15.07 -6.77
N GLU A 558 14.90 -13.80 -6.82
CA GLU A 558 15.72 -12.69 -7.27
C GLU A 558 16.94 -12.45 -6.35
N GLU A 559 18.01 -11.90 -6.94
CA GLU A 559 19.23 -11.54 -6.19
C GLU A 559 19.05 -10.24 -5.40
N ALA A 560 19.86 -10.08 -4.35
CA ALA A 560 19.90 -8.88 -3.54
C ALA A 560 20.15 -7.64 -4.43
N GLY A 561 19.30 -6.64 -4.29
CA GLY A 561 19.25 -5.49 -5.19
C GLY A 561 17.92 -5.32 -5.90
N ILE A 562 17.14 -6.40 -5.98
CA ILE A 562 15.71 -6.32 -6.25
C ILE A 562 15.00 -6.32 -4.90
N HIS A 563 14.16 -5.32 -4.68
CA HIS A 563 13.50 -5.12 -3.40
C HIS A 563 12.64 -6.33 -3.02
N SER A 564 12.78 -6.85 -1.79
CA SER A 564 11.97 -7.94 -1.19
C SER A 564 10.48 -8.00 -1.57
N GLY A 565 9.82 -6.85 -1.59
CA GLY A 565 8.41 -6.73 -2.00
C GLY A 565 8.12 -7.15 -3.45
N ASP A 566 9.06 -6.92 -4.36
CA ASP A 566 8.97 -7.26 -5.79
C ASP A 566 9.57 -8.63 -6.11
N SER A 567 10.37 -9.20 -5.20
CA SER A 567 10.94 -10.54 -5.35
C SER A 567 9.88 -11.62 -5.15
N ALA A 568 10.00 -12.69 -5.92
CA ALA A 568 9.45 -13.97 -5.56
C ALA A 568 10.27 -14.56 -4.40
N CYS A 569 9.64 -15.31 -3.52
CA CYS A 569 10.37 -16.01 -2.46
C CYS A 569 9.78 -17.39 -2.17
N SER A 570 10.63 -18.29 -1.67
CA SER A 570 10.30 -19.66 -1.32
C SER A 570 10.39 -19.88 0.18
N LEU A 571 9.42 -20.60 0.71
CA LEU A 571 9.39 -21.12 2.07
C LEU A 571 9.01 -22.61 2.02
N PRO A 572 9.90 -23.53 2.44
CA PRO A 572 11.23 -23.28 2.97
C PRO A 572 12.25 -22.80 1.90
N PRO A 573 13.43 -22.33 2.32
CA PRO A 573 14.58 -22.09 1.44
C PRO A 573 14.93 -23.34 0.62
N GLN A 574 15.41 -23.15 -0.61
CA GLN A 574 15.65 -24.22 -1.59
C GLN A 574 17.13 -24.48 -1.85
N THR A 575 17.99 -23.47 -1.69
CA THR A 575 19.41 -23.58 -2.02
C THR A 575 20.35 -23.34 -0.85
N LEU A 576 19.85 -22.77 0.25
CA LEU A 576 20.65 -22.53 1.45
C LEU A 576 20.93 -23.82 2.24
N SER A 577 22.16 -23.94 2.74
CA SER A 577 22.60 -25.10 3.52
C SER A 577 22.10 -25.03 4.97
N GLU A 578 21.91 -26.17 5.63
CA GLU A 578 21.52 -26.22 7.05
C GLU A 578 22.45 -25.42 7.98
N PRO A 579 23.79 -25.44 7.82
CA PRO A 579 24.68 -24.57 8.60
C PRO A 579 24.38 -23.07 8.42
N LEU A 580 24.13 -22.60 7.20
CA LEU A 580 23.77 -21.20 6.94
C LEU A 580 22.43 -20.86 7.58
N LEU A 581 21.43 -21.74 7.44
CA LEU A 581 20.13 -21.56 8.05
C LEU A 581 20.22 -21.53 9.59
N ALA A 582 21.05 -22.35 10.21
CA ALA A 582 21.27 -22.33 11.65
C ALA A 582 21.91 -21.01 12.12
N GLU A 583 22.87 -20.49 11.36
CA GLU A 583 23.51 -19.21 11.67
C GLU A 583 22.55 -18.02 11.48
N ILE A 584 21.71 -18.03 10.43
CA ILE A 584 20.64 -17.04 10.23
C ILE A 584 19.70 -17.00 11.45
N ARG A 585 19.28 -18.17 11.96
CA ARG A 585 18.44 -18.26 13.17
C ARG A 585 19.15 -17.65 14.38
N ARG A 586 20.41 -18.04 14.63
CA ARG A 586 21.22 -17.51 15.74
C ARG A 586 21.34 -15.98 15.68
N GLN A 587 21.61 -15.42 14.51
CA GLN A 587 21.71 -13.96 14.33
C GLN A 587 20.37 -13.28 14.55
N THR A 588 19.27 -13.86 14.04
CA THR A 588 17.91 -13.33 14.23
C THR A 588 17.54 -13.28 15.72
N GLU A 589 17.81 -14.36 16.47
CA GLU A 589 17.57 -14.42 17.92
C GLU A 589 18.42 -13.41 18.70
N ALA A 590 19.68 -13.24 18.31
CA ALA A 590 20.57 -12.26 18.94
C ALA A 590 20.06 -10.82 18.74
N LEU A 591 19.63 -10.50 17.51
CA LEU A 591 19.04 -9.21 17.18
C LEU A 591 17.74 -8.95 17.96
N ALA A 592 16.85 -9.94 18.01
CA ALA A 592 15.58 -9.86 18.74
C ALA A 592 15.79 -9.46 20.21
N ARG A 593 16.73 -10.17 20.87
CA ARG A 593 17.07 -9.95 22.28
C ARG A 593 17.74 -8.60 22.51
N ALA A 594 18.66 -8.22 21.61
CA ALA A 594 19.43 -7.00 21.77
C ALA A 594 18.62 -5.73 21.50
N LEU A 595 17.61 -5.80 20.62
CA LEU A 595 16.62 -4.75 20.38
C LEU A 595 15.51 -4.74 21.43
N GLY A 596 15.38 -5.79 22.26
CA GLY A 596 14.29 -5.91 23.22
C GLY A 596 12.91 -6.02 22.53
N VAL A 597 12.84 -6.75 21.42
CA VAL A 597 11.61 -6.92 20.64
C VAL A 597 10.52 -7.56 21.48
N VAL A 598 9.31 -7.01 21.42
CA VAL A 598 8.10 -7.60 21.98
C VAL A 598 7.00 -7.55 20.92
N GLY A 599 6.63 -8.71 20.37
CA GLY A 599 5.74 -8.84 19.22
C GLY A 599 6.47 -9.40 18.00
N LEU A 600 6.24 -8.81 16.82
CA LEU A 600 6.84 -9.22 15.56
C LEU A 600 8.15 -8.48 15.28
N MET A 601 9.06 -9.18 14.61
CA MET A 601 10.17 -8.57 13.87
C MET A 601 10.37 -9.27 12.54
N ASN A 602 10.99 -8.54 11.62
CA ASN A 602 11.49 -9.06 10.36
C ASN A 602 12.97 -8.69 10.22
N VAL A 603 13.77 -9.61 9.69
CA VAL A 603 15.20 -9.39 9.42
C VAL A 603 15.50 -9.75 7.99
N GLN A 604 16.30 -8.90 7.32
CA GLN A 604 16.72 -9.10 5.95
C GLN A 604 18.23 -9.36 5.89
N TYR A 605 18.61 -10.44 5.22
CA TYR A 605 19.99 -10.83 5.01
C TYR A 605 20.32 -10.92 3.52
N ALA A 606 21.59 -10.71 3.18
CA ALA A 606 22.17 -11.08 1.90
C ALA A 606 23.25 -12.14 2.13
N ILE A 607 23.14 -13.27 1.43
CA ILE A 607 24.07 -14.39 1.51
C ILE A 607 24.94 -14.35 0.28
N LYS A 608 26.25 -14.16 0.47
CA LYS A 608 27.23 -14.20 -0.61
C LYS A 608 28.28 -15.23 -0.30
N ASP A 609 28.40 -16.23 -1.15
CA ASP A 609 29.19 -17.44 -0.90
C ASP A 609 28.73 -18.11 0.41
N GLU A 610 29.55 -18.10 1.46
CA GLU A 610 29.22 -18.62 2.80
C GLU A 610 29.06 -17.49 3.85
N ASP A 611 29.11 -16.23 3.42
CA ASP A 611 29.06 -15.07 4.29
C ASP A 611 27.64 -14.49 4.37
N ILE A 612 27.16 -14.29 5.61
CA ILE A 612 25.85 -13.70 5.91
C ILE A 612 26.05 -12.22 6.23
N TYR A 613 25.45 -11.35 5.42
CA TYR A 613 25.43 -9.91 5.61
C TYR A 613 24.05 -9.45 6.05
N LEU A 614 23.96 -8.70 7.13
CA LEU A 614 22.73 -8.08 7.60
C LEU A 614 22.41 -6.85 6.74
N LEU A 615 21.21 -6.78 6.18
CA LEU A 615 20.73 -5.64 5.40
C LEU A 615 19.95 -4.66 6.26
N GLU A 616 18.89 -5.14 6.90
CA GLU A 616 18.05 -4.33 7.79
C GLU A 616 17.27 -5.19 8.79
N VAL A 617 16.78 -4.54 9.86
CA VAL A 617 15.88 -5.14 10.84
C VAL A 617 14.66 -4.23 10.99
N ASN A 618 13.48 -4.83 10.89
CA ASN A 618 12.20 -4.18 11.03
C ASN A 618 11.51 -4.73 12.30
N PRO A 619 11.61 -4.08 13.47
CA PRO A 619 11.00 -4.54 14.73
C PRO A 619 9.48 -4.29 14.78
N ARG A 620 8.78 -4.72 13.72
CA ARG A 620 7.35 -4.55 13.48
C ARG A 620 6.80 -5.66 12.59
N GLY A 621 5.49 -5.64 12.33
CA GLY A 621 4.90 -6.48 11.29
C GLY A 621 5.51 -6.17 9.92
N SER A 622 5.81 -7.24 9.17
CA SER A 622 6.25 -7.17 7.77
C SER A 622 5.11 -7.59 6.85
N ARG A 623 5.28 -7.32 5.55
CA ARG A 623 4.32 -7.74 4.53
C ARG A 623 4.29 -9.26 4.32
N THR A 624 5.33 -9.98 4.73
CA THR A 624 5.46 -11.44 4.56
C THR A 624 4.72 -12.23 5.64
N VAL A 625 4.33 -11.60 6.75
CA VAL A 625 3.61 -12.25 7.86
C VAL A 625 2.37 -13.04 7.42
N PRO A 626 1.47 -12.53 6.55
CA PRO A 626 0.33 -13.31 6.06
C PRO A 626 0.77 -14.54 5.24
N PHE A 627 1.75 -14.40 4.35
CA PHE A 627 2.30 -15.50 3.56
C PHE A 627 2.88 -16.59 4.46
N VAL A 628 3.76 -16.22 5.40
CA VAL A 628 4.36 -17.16 6.36
C VAL A 628 3.27 -17.84 7.21
N ALA A 629 2.29 -17.08 7.70
CA ALA A 629 1.20 -17.63 8.50
C ALA A 629 0.32 -18.62 7.71
N LYS A 630 0.10 -18.39 6.42
CA LYS A 630 -0.64 -19.33 5.56
C LYS A 630 0.17 -20.57 5.25
N ALA A 631 1.46 -20.43 4.93
CA ALA A 631 2.32 -21.56 4.62
C ALA A 631 2.57 -22.48 5.83
N THR A 632 2.79 -21.90 7.01
CA THR A 632 3.10 -22.68 8.24
C THR A 632 1.86 -23.08 9.04
N GLY A 633 0.73 -22.39 8.84
CA GLY A 633 -0.45 -22.52 9.67
C GLY A 633 -0.36 -21.83 11.04
N VAL A 634 0.75 -21.17 11.35
CA VAL A 634 0.95 -20.43 12.61
C VAL A 634 0.39 -19.02 12.48
N PRO A 635 -0.59 -18.61 13.31
CA PRO A 635 -1.20 -17.28 13.19
C PRO A 635 -0.31 -16.21 13.86
N LEU A 636 0.84 -15.91 13.25
CA LEU A 636 1.89 -15.04 13.81
C LEU A 636 1.35 -13.71 14.33
N ALA A 637 0.52 -13.00 13.56
CA ALA A 637 -0.08 -11.72 13.99
C ALA A 637 -0.97 -11.84 15.24
N LYS A 638 -1.70 -12.96 15.41
CA LYS A 638 -2.54 -13.20 16.60
C LYS A 638 -1.68 -13.37 17.85
N ILE A 639 -0.62 -14.18 17.72
CA ILE A 639 0.32 -14.45 18.81
C ILE A 639 1.04 -13.16 19.19
N ALA A 640 1.55 -12.42 18.19
CA ALA A 640 2.20 -11.14 18.38
C ALA A 640 1.33 -10.15 19.17
N ALA A 641 0.06 -10.00 18.80
CA ALA A 641 -0.86 -9.09 19.48
C ALA A 641 -1.02 -9.44 20.97
N ARG A 642 -1.17 -10.73 21.30
CA ARG A 642 -1.28 -11.21 22.69
C ARG A 642 0.02 -11.05 23.46
N VAL A 643 1.17 -11.26 22.81
CA VAL A 643 2.49 -11.00 23.39
C VAL A 643 2.69 -9.52 23.69
N MET A 644 2.35 -8.63 22.76
CA MET A 644 2.36 -7.17 22.98
C MET A 644 1.43 -6.76 24.13
N ALA A 645 0.32 -7.48 24.34
CA ALA A 645 -0.59 -7.27 25.46
C ALA A 645 -0.13 -7.90 26.79
N GLY A 646 1.01 -8.62 26.83
CA GLY A 646 1.68 -9.10 28.03
C GLY A 646 1.74 -10.63 28.21
N GLU A 647 1.26 -11.42 27.26
CA GLU A 647 1.44 -12.88 27.30
C GLU A 647 2.87 -13.31 26.88
N LYS A 648 3.30 -14.48 27.33
CA LYS A 648 4.60 -15.07 26.98
C LYS A 648 4.46 -16.08 25.85
N LEU A 649 5.48 -16.25 25.01
CA LEU A 649 5.49 -17.24 23.92
C LEU A 649 5.26 -18.66 24.44
N ALA A 650 5.71 -18.96 25.66
CA ALA A 650 5.47 -20.23 26.34
C ALA A 650 3.98 -20.56 26.60
N SER A 651 3.06 -19.59 26.48
CA SER A 651 1.61 -19.86 26.58
C SER A 651 1.03 -20.42 25.28
N PHE A 652 1.78 -20.37 24.18
CA PHE A 652 1.37 -20.86 22.87
C PHE A 652 2.05 -22.19 22.56
N ASN A 653 1.35 -23.06 21.83
CA ASN A 653 1.92 -24.33 21.38
C ASN A 653 2.77 -24.11 20.12
N LEU A 654 3.97 -23.57 20.31
CA LEU A 654 4.95 -23.28 19.26
C LEU A 654 6.01 -24.39 19.22
N SER A 655 6.25 -24.93 18.03
CA SER A 655 7.31 -25.89 17.75
C SER A 655 7.98 -25.56 16.43
N ASP A 656 9.21 -26.05 16.23
CA ASP A 656 9.87 -25.97 14.93
C ASP A 656 9.07 -26.78 13.91
N ILE A 657 8.61 -26.12 12.84
CA ILE A 657 7.79 -26.73 11.81
C ILE A 657 8.68 -27.19 10.66
N ALA A 658 8.77 -28.51 10.47
CA ALA A 658 9.31 -29.09 9.24
C ALA A 658 8.19 -29.17 8.20
N LEU A 659 8.27 -28.33 7.16
CA LEU A 659 7.26 -28.29 6.10
C LEU A 659 7.45 -29.47 5.14
N ASP A 660 6.36 -30.18 4.85
CA ASP A 660 6.30 -31.25 3.85
C ASP A 660 6.00 -30.73 2.42
N HIS A 661 5.90 -29.42 2.29
CA HIS A 661 5.53 -28.71 1.08
C HIS A 661 6.37 -27.44 0.92
N VAL A 662 6.29 -26.85 -0.27
CA VAL A 662 6.92 -25.61 -0.67
C VAL A 662 5.85 -24.59 -1.02
N ALA A 663 5.92 -23.44 -0.36
CA ALA A 663 5.14 -22.26 -0.64
C ALA A 663 6.02 -21.25 -1.38
N VAL A 664 5.54 -20.75 -2.52
CA VAL A 664 6.21 -19.71 -3.31
C VAL A 664 5.30 -18.50 -3.39
N LYS A 665 5.77 -17.35 -2.90
CA LYS A 665 5.14 -16.05 -3.12
C LYS A 665 5.68 -15.44 -4.41
N GLU A 666 4.81 -14.85 -5.22
CA GLU A 666 5.16 -14.07 -6.41
C GLU A 666 4.44 -12.72 -6.41
N ALA A 667 5.10 -11.68 -6.90
CA ALA A 667 4.61 -10.32 -6.95
C ALA A 667 3.78 -10.03 -8.22
N VAL A 668 2.77 -9.17 -8.09
CA VAL A 668 1.91 -8.70 -9.19
C VAL A 668 2.17 -7.23 -9.47
N PHE A 669 2.50 -6.91 -10.72
CA PHE A 669 2.95 -5.59 -11.14
C PHE A 669 1.91 -4.80 -11.94
N PRO A 670 1.81 -3.47 -11.73
CA PRO A 670 0.84 -2.63 -12.43
C PRO A 670 1.38 -2.02 -13.75
N PHE A 671 2.50 -2.52 -14.31
CA PHE A 671 3.18 -1.87 -15.45
C PHE A 671 2.26 -1.56 -16.64
N ALA A 672 1.26 -2.41 -16.91
CA ALA A 672 0.28 -2.17 -17.98
C ALA A 672 -0.58 -0.90 -17.78
N ARG A 673 -0.70 -0.40 -16.54
CA ARG A 673 -1.43 0.84 -16.19
C ARG A 673 -0.57 2.10 -16.30
N PHE A 674 0.76 1.94 -16.43
CA PHE A 674 1.73 3.03 -16.44
C PHE A 674 2.58 3.00 -17.74
N PRO A 675 1.95 3.25 -18.91
CA PRO A 675 2.68 3.25 -20.17
C PRO A 675 3.77 4.32 -20.17
N GLY A 676 4.94 3.98 -20.73
CA GLY A 676 6.13 4.83 -20.73
C GLY A 676 7.08 4.58 -19.56
N SER A 677 6.62 3.90 -18.50
CA SER A 677 7.52 3.39 -17.46
C SER A 677 8.22 2.10 -17.91
N ASP A 678 9.45 1.90 -17.42
CA ASP A 678 10.24 0.71 -17.74
C ASP A 678 9.88 -0.48 -16.82
N VAL A 679 9.85 -1.67 -17.40
CA VAL A 679 9.46 -2.94 -16.77
C VAL A 679 10.69 -3.56 -16.09
N VAL A 680 11.29 -2.80 -15.19
CA VAL A 680 12.57 -3.11 -14.55
C VAL A 680 12.38 -3.16 -13.04
N LEU A 681 12.82 -4.28 -12.49
CA LEU A 681 12.96 -4.52 -11.06
C LEU A 681 14.24 -3.83 -10.55
N GLY A 682 14.21 -3.38 -9.31
CA GLY A 682 15.34 -2.70 -8.69
C GLY A 682 15.11 -2.53 -7.18
N PRO A 683 15.90 -1.66 -6.53
CA PRO A 683 15.86 -1.51 -5.07
C PRO A 683 14.61 -0.78 -4.57
N GLU A 684 13.82 -0.17 -5.46
CA GLU A 684 12.54 0.42 -5.14
C GLU A 684 11.38 -0.51 -5.53
N MET A 685 10.50 -0.80 -4.58
CA MET A 685 9.31 -1.63 -4.78
C MET A 685 8.28 -0.97 -5.70
N LYS A 686 7.71 -1.74 -6.62
CA LYS A 686 6.68 -1.32 -7.60
C LYS A 686 5.46 -2.23 -7.69
N SER A 687 5.50 -3.42 -7.09
CA SER A 687 4.37 -4.35 -7.05
C SER A 687 3.18 -3.82 -6.23
N THR A 688 1.98 -4.25 -6.62
CA THR A 688 0.70 -3.83 -6.00
C THR A 688 0.02 -4.93 -5.22
N GLY A 689 0.52 -6.16 -5.31
CA GLY A 689 -0.03 -7.32 -4.61
C GLY A 689 0.82 -8.56 -4.85
N GLU A 690 0.35 -9.69 -4.34
CA GLU A 690 1.07 -10.95 -4.37
C GLU A 690 0.13 -12.15 -4.50
N VAL A 691 0.69 -13.28 -4.93
CA VAL A 691 0.01 -14.57 -5.00
C VAL A 691 0.88 -15.65 -4.38
N MET A 692 0.26 -16.75 -3.95
CA MET A 692 0.94 -17.90 -3.36
C MET A 692 0.67 -19.16 -4.17
N GLY A 693 1.74 -19.77 -4.70
CA GLY A 693 1.74 -21.13 -5.22
C GLY A 693 2.19 -22.12 -4.15
N ILE A 694 1.50 -23.25 -4.01
CA ILE A 694 1.84 -24.29 -3.03
C ILE A 694 1.81 -25.67 -3.67
N ASP A 695 2.88 -26.43 -3.47
CA ASP A 695 3.02 -27.82 -3.90
C ASP A 695 4.11 -28.53 -3.07
N ARG A 696 4.27 -29.85 -3.22
CA ARG A 696 5.40 -30.58 -2.65
C ARG A 696 6.67 -30.45 -3.48
N ASP A 697 6.51 -30.16 -4.78
CA ASP A 697 7.62 -29.88 -5.69
C ASP A 697 7.78 -28.37 -5.89
N PHE A 698 9.00 -27.84 -5.74
CA PHE A 698 9.29 -26.43 -5.94
C PHE A 698 8.91 -25.93 -7.35
N GLY A 699 9.19 -26.73 -8.39
CA GLY A 699 8.86 -26.35 -9.77
C GLY A 699 7.36 -26.18 -9.98
N LEU A 700 6.54 -27.07 -9.43
CA LEU A 700 5.07 -26.94 -9.47
C LEU A 700 4.55 -25.80 -8.58
N ALA A 701 5.16 -25.56 -7.41
CA ALA A 701 4.81 -24.42 -6.56
C ALA A 701 5.09 -23.09 -7.27
N PHE A 702 6.25 -22.96 -7.91
CA PHE A 702 6.62 -21.80 -8.72
C PHE A 702 5.71 -21.66 -9.94
N ALA A 703 5.39 -22.75 -10.66
CA ALA A 703 4.45 -22.70 -11.78
C ALA A 703 3.07 -22.15 -11.37
N LYS A 704 2.57 -22.58 -10.20
CA LYS A 704 1.31 -22.08 -9.63
C LYS A 704 1.38 -20.61 -9.25
N SER A 705 2.51 -20.14 -8.71
CA SER A 705 2.69 -18.72 -8.38
C SER A 705 2.72 -17.87 -9.66
N GLN A 706 3.42 -18.31 -10.72
CA GLN A 706 3.42 -17.63 -12.02
C GLN A 706 2.00 -17.54 -12.61
N LEU A 707 1.28 -18.66 -12.64
CA LEU A 707 -0.10 -18.70 -13.14
C LEU A 707 -1.02 -17.77 -12.33
N GLY A 708 -0.87 -17.76 -11.00
CA GLY A 708 -1.60 -16.85 -10.12
C GLY A 708 -1.32 -15.37 -10.42
N ALA A 709 -0.08 -15.03 -10.77
CA ALA A 709 0.33 -13.69 -11.15
C ALA A 709 -0.10 -13.31 -12.59
N GLY A 710 -0.79 -14.21 -13.30
CA GLY A 710 -1.24 -14.01 -14.68
C GLY A 710 -0.16 -14.27 -15.73
N VAL A 711 0.89 -15.04 -15.38
CA VAL A 711 1.97 -15.44 -16.26
C VAL A 711 1.79 -16.90 -16.67
N ASP A 712 1.50 -17.12 -17.95
CA ASP A 712 1.34 -18.46 -18.52
C ASP A 712 2.69 -18.99 -19.02
N LEU A 713 3.31 -19.91 -18.26
CA LEU A 713 4.56 -20.57 -18.66
C LEU A 713 4.34 -21.51 -19.86
N PRO A 714 5.12 -21.40 -20.96
CA PRO A 714 4.96 -22.26 -22.12
C PRO A 714 5.47 -23.67 -21.85
N LEU A 715 4.84 -24.67 -22.46
CA LEU A 715 5.29 -26.08 -22.42
C LEU A 715 6.15 -26.48 -23.63
N SER A 716 6.16 -25.68 -24.69
CA SER A 716 6.95 -25.89 -25.91
C SER A 716 7.14 -24.57 -26.64
N GLY A 717 8.13 -24.50 -27.54
CA GLY A 717 8.35 -23.33 -28.40
C GLY A 717 9.81 -22.91 -28.41
N LYS A 718 10.06 -21.61 -28.61
CA LYS A 718 11.40 -21.04 -28.62
C LYS A 718 11.62 -20.10 -27.45
N VAL A 719 12.81 -20.21 -26.85
CA VAL A 719 13.28 -19.30 -25.81
C VAL A 719 14.32 -18.34 -26.40
N PHE A 720 14.16 -17.05 -26.13
CA PHE A 720 15.18 -16.06 -26.42
C PHE A 720 16.07 -15.81 -25.20
N VAL A 721 17.38 -15.88 -25.38
CA VAL A 721 18.38 -15.74 -24.30
C VAL A 721 19.40 -14.67 -24.65
N SER A 722 19.48 -13.63 -23.81
CA SER A 722 20.49 -12.59 -23.91
C SER A 722 20.91 -12.13 -22.53
N VAL A 723 22.06 -12.61 -22.07
CA VAL A 723 22.57 -12.32 -20.71
C VAL A 723 23.87 -11.51 -20.74
N ARG A 724 24.22 -10.87 -19.62
CA ARG A 724 25.53 -10.23 -19.41
C ARG A 724 26.65 -11.27 -19.36
N ASP A 725 27.88 -10.82 -19.56
CA ASP A 725 29.04 -11.73 -19.67
C ASP A 725 29.24 -12.60 -18.42
N GLU A 726 29.03 -12.03 -17.24
CA GLU A 726 29.14 -12.70 -15.93
C GLU A 726 28.09 -13.80 -15.74
N ASP A 727 26.93 -13.67 -16.37
CA ASP A 727 25.80 -14.60 -16.21
C ASP A 727 25.82 -15.76 -17.23
N LYS A 728 26.74 -15.70 -18.21
CA LYS A 728 26.81 -16.70 -19.29
C LYS A 728 27.08 -18.10 -18.79
N GLU A 729 27.87 -18.26 -17.74
CA GLU A 729 28.12 -19.58 -17.17
C GLU A 729 26.89 -20.10 -16.43
N ALA A 730 26.31 -19.27 -15.56
CA ALA A 730 25.19 -19.65 -14.70
C ALA A 730 23.88 -19.92 -15.48
N ILE A 731 23.68 -19.32 -16.65
CA ILE A 731 22.47 -19.55 -17.48
C ILE A 731 22.50 -20.89 -18.24
N ILE A 732 23.66 -21.53 -18.40
CA ILE A 732 23.83 -22.74 -19.23
C ILE A 732 22.90 -23.86 -18.77
N ASP A 733 22.79 -24.07 -17.46
CA ASP A 733 22.00 -25.17 -16.90
C ASP A 733 20.50 -24.98 -17.16
N SER A 734 19.99 -23.75 -17.02
CA SER A 734 18.61 -23.40 -17.34
C SER A 734 18.30 -23.65 -18.82
N CYS A 735 19.22 -23.24 -19.70
CA CYS A 735 19.11 -23.51 -21.14
C CYS A 735 19.18 -25.00 -21.47
N ARG A 736 20.05 -25.76 -20.80
CA ARG A 736 20.14 -27.21 -20.98
C ARG A 736 18.84 -27.91 -20.59
N ILE A 737 18.25 -27.53 -19.46
CA ILE A 737 16.94 -28.04 -19.02
C ILE A 737 15.90 -27.82 -20.11
N LEU A 738 15.79 -26.60 -20.64
CA LEU A 738 14.82 -26.25 -21.68
C LEU A 738 15.07 -27.03 -22.99
N HIS A 739 16.33 -27.19 -23.39
CA HIS A 739 16.70 -27.95 -24.58
C HIS A 739 16.33 -29.44 -24.44
N GLU A 740 16.63 -30.06 -23.31
CA GLU A 740 16.31 -31.47 -23.02
C GLU A 740 14.80 -31.76 -23.09
N ILE A 741 13.98 -30.76 -22.78
CA ILE A 741 12.52 -30.85 -22.82
C ILE A 741 11.90 -30.30 -24.12
N GLY A 742 12.73 -30.05 -25.14
CA GLY A 742 12.28 -29.80 -26.52
C GLY A 742 12.15 -28.34 -26.94
N PHE A 743 12.64 -27.36 -26.17
CA PHE A 743 12.69 -25.97 -26.62
C PHE A 743 13.84 -25.73 -27.61
N GLU A 744 13.59 -24.87 -28.60
CA GLU A 744 14.65 -24.29 -29.43
C GLU A 744 15.20 -23.02 -28.76
N ILE A 745 16.52 -22.85 -28.75
CA ILE A 745 17.16 -21.70 -28.12
C ILE A 745 17.62 -20.71 -29.18
N LEU A 746 17.10 -19.49 -29.10
CA LEU A 746 17.55 -18.33 -29.86
C LEU A 746 18.37 -17.43 -28.94
N ALA A 747 19.57 -17.01 -29.34
CA ALA A 747 20.42 -16.20 -28.47
C ALA A 747 21.18 -15.09 -29.22
N THR A 748 21.58 -14.05 -28.49
CA THR A 748 22.48 -13.02 -29.04
C THR A 748 23.89 -13.59 -29.26
N GLY A 749 24.71 -12.93 -30.08
CA GLY A 749 25.99 -13.50 -30.56
C GLY A 749 26.91 -14.03 -29.45
N GLY A 750 27.18 -13.22 -28.43
CA GLY A 750 28.03 -13.62 -27.30
C GLY A 750 27.46 -14.78 -26.49
N THR A 751 26.16 -14.79 -26.24
CA THR A 751 25.43 -15.84 -25.53
C THR A 751 25.40 -17.15 -26.34
N THR A 752 25.21 -17.04 -27.66
CA THR A 752 25.22 -18.18 -28.60
C THR A 752 26.56 -18.92 -28.57
N ALA A 753 27.67 -18.17 -28.55
CA ALA A 753 29.01 -18.75 -28.49
C ALA A 753 29.24 -19.53 -27.20
N ALA A 754 28.82 -18.97 -26.05
CA ALA A 754 28.95 -19.62 -24.75
C ALA A 754 28.12 -20.91 -24.65
N LEU A 755 26.85 -20.87 -25.07
CA LEU A 755 25.96 -22.05 -25.05
C LEU A 755 26.47 -23.18 -25.93
N ASN A 756 26.85 -22.86 -27.18
CA ASN A 756 27.38 -23.86 -28.11
C ASN A 756 28.71 -24.46 -27.63
N ALA A 757 29.58 -23.65 -27.00
CA ALA A 757 30.82 -24.15 -26.39
C ALA A 757 30.55 -25.12 -25.22
N ALA A 758 29.45 -24.91 -24.48
CA ALA A 758 28.99 -25.79 -23.40
C ALA A 758 28.12 -26.97 -23.88
N GLY A 759 27.99 -27.18 -25.20
CA GLY A 759 27.25 -28.29 -25.80
C GLY A 759 25.73 -28.12 -25.81
N VAL A 760 25.21 -26.91 -25.58
CA VAL A 760 23.78 -26.58 -25.66
C VAL A 760 23.50 -25.90 -27.00
N PRO A 761 22.81 -26.55 -27.96
CA PRO A 761 22.57 -25.97 -29.28
C PRO A 761 21.76 -24.67 -29.21
N ALA A 762 22.34 -23.58 -29.69
CA ALA A 762 21.69 -22.27 -29.78
C ALA A 762 21.87 -21.63 -31.16
N THR A 763 20.80 -21.04 -31.67
CA THR A 763 20.78 -20.31 -32.95
C THR A 763 20.90 -18.82 -32.72
N ARG A 764 21.80 -18.16 -33.45
CA ARG A 764 22.01 -16.71 -33.32
C ARG A 764 20.81 -15.93 -33.84
N ILE A 765 20.37 -14.91 -33.10
CA ILE A 765 19.44 -13.86 -33.54
C ILE A 765 20.00 -12.47 -33.24
N ASN A 766 19.66 -11.49 -34.07
CA ASN A 766 20.15 -10.11 -33.94
C ASN A 766 19.47 -9.37 -32.78
N LYS A 767 20.22 -8.46 -32.14
CA LYS A 767 19.62 -7.37 -31.35
C LYS A 767 18.93 -6.36 -32.27
N VAL A 768 18.06 -5.51 -31.71
CA VAL A 768 17.36 -4.45 -32.48
C VAL A 768 18.34 -3.58 -33.27
N MET A 769 19.47 -3.22 -32.65
CA MET A 769 20.52 -2.40 -33.26
C MET A 769 21.38 -3.13 -34.31
N GLU A 770 21.31 -4.45 -34.39
CA GLU A 770 22.15 -5.29 -35.28
C GLU A 770 21.49 -5.58 -36.64
N GLY A 771 20.25 -5.11 -36.86
CA GLY A 771 19.51 -5.27 -38.12
C GLY A 771 18.52 -6.43 -38.12
N ARG A 772 17.73 -6.54 -39.20
CA ARG A 772 16.58 -7.48 -39.28
C ARG A 772 16.93 -8.84 -39.93
N PRO A 773 16.24 -9.93 -39.53
CA PRO A 773 15.26 -10.02 -38.45
C PRO A 773 15.93 -10.01 -37.06
N HIS A 774 15.31 -9.33 -36.08
CA HIS A 774 15.81 -9.25 -34.69
C HIS A 774 14.82 -9.85 -33.69
N ALA A 775 15.24 -10.02 -32.43
CA ALA A 775 14.44 -10.64 -31.37
C ALA A 775 13.02 -10.05 -31.22
N VAL A 776 12.89 -8.72 -31.29
CA VAL A 776 11.56 -8.07 -31.22
C VAL A 776 10.65 -8.44 -32.40
N ASP A 777 11.19 -8.63 -33.61
CA ASP A 777 10.39 -9.04 -34.77
C ASP A 777 9.86 -10.46 -34.54
N ALA A 778 10.71 -11.35 -34.00
CA ALA A 778 10.36 -12.73 -33.67
C ALA A 778 9.36 -12.83 -32.50
N MET A 779 9.39 -11.90 -31.55
CA MET A 779 8.35 -11.81 -30.51
C MET A 779 7.00 -11.37 -31.10
N LEU A 780 7.02 -10.38 -32.00
CA LEU A 780 5.81 -9.87 -32.66
C LEU A 780 5.18 -10.87 -33.64
N SER A 781 5.97 -11.73 -34.28
CA SER A 781 5.48 -12.82 -35.13
C SER A 781 4.98 -14.03 -34.36
N GLY A 782 5.16 -14.06 -33.03
CA GLY A 782 4.84 -15.23 -32.20
C GLY A 782 5.83 -16.38 -32.34
N ASP A 783 7.07 -16.12 -32.78
CA ASP A 783 8.13 -17.13 -32.87
C ASP A 783 8.85 -17.37 -31.53
N ILE A 784 8.74 -16.46 -30.56
CA ILE A 784 9.34 -16.56 -29.21
C ILE A 784 8.23 -16.65 -28.14
N GLN A 785 8.32 -17.64 -27.25
CA GLN A 785 7.37 -17.88 -26.16
C GLN A 785 7.93 -17.62 -24.77
N LEU A 786 9.25 -17.51 -24.63
CA LEU A 786 9.93 -17.30 -23.35
C LEU A 786 11.15 -16.41 -23.55
N VAL A 787 11.41 -15.51 -22.60
CA VAL A 787 12.53 -14.57 -22.67
C VAL A 787 13.36 -14.63 -21.39
N PHE A 788 14.65 -14.90 -21.52
CA PHE A 788 15.66 -14.72 -20.48
C PHE A 788 16.58 -13.57 -20.86
N ASN A 789 16.52 -12.47 -20.13
CA ASN A 789 17.32 -11.30 -20.42
C ASN A 789 17.84 -10.60 -19.16
N THR A 790 19.13 -10.77 -18.88
CA THR A 790 19.83 -9.99 -17.86
C THR A 790 20.54 -8.80 -18.51
N ALA A 791 20.52 -7.65 -17.84
CA ALA A 791 21.17 -6.43 -18.32
C ALA A 791 21.76 -5.64 -17.14
N MET A 792 22.90 -4.96 -17.38
CA MET A 792 23.58 -4.14 -16.37
C MET A 792 23.94 -2.77 -16.94
N GLY A 793 23.74 -1.73 -16.13
CA GLY A 793 24.04 -0.33 -16.46
C GLY A 793 22.97 0.36 -17.33
N ALA A 794 22.84 1.67 -17.17
CA ALA A 794 21.77 2.47 -17.77
C ALA A 794 21.71 2.43 -19.32
N ALA A 795 22.85 2.22 -20.00
CA ALA A 795 22.89 2.11 -21.45
C ALA A 795 22.25 0.79 -21.94
N SER A 796 22.69 -0.35 -21.40
CA SER A 796 22.15 -1.67 -21.73
C SER A 796 20.66 -1.79 -21.40
N MET A 797 20.23 -1.12 -20.32
CA MET A 797 18.83 -1.05 -19.92
C MET A 797 18.00 -0.29 -20.96
N ARG A 798 18.44 0.90 -21.40
CA ARG A 798 17.75 1.64 -22.47
C ARG A 798 17.68 0.86 -23.78
N ASP A 799 18.77 0.21 -24.18
CA ASP A 799 18.83 -0.56 -25.43
C ASP A 799 17.86 -1.76 -25.42
N SER A 800 17.61 -2.32 -24.24
CA SER A 800 16.72 -3.50 -24.06
C SER A 800 15.27 -3.12 -23.74
N PHE A 801 14.94 -1.82 -23.63
CA PHE A 801 13.59 -1.33 -23.31
C PHE A 801 12.53 -1.88 -24.27
N SER A 802 12.80 -1.81 -25.58
CA SER A 802 11.87 -2.29 -26.61
C SER A 802 11.52 -3.78 -26.45
N LEU A 803 12.47 -4.58 -25.97
CA LEU A 803 12.30 -6.01 -25.74
C LEU A 803 11.38 -6.27 -24.56
N ARG A 804 11.64 -5.64 -23.41
CA ARG A 804 10.80 -5.75 -22.20
C ARG A 804 9.38 -5.26 -22.45
N HIS A 805 9.24 -4.12 -23.12
CA HIS A 805 7.94 -3.56 -23.45
C HIS A 805 7.14 -4.49 -24.40
N THR A 806 7.81 -5.10 -25.37
CA THR A 806 7.19 -6.08 -26.29
C THR A 806 6.78 -7.35 -25.56
N ALA A 807 7.60 -7.84 -24.61
CA ALA A 807 7.27 -9.00 -23.79
C ALA A 807 6.02 -8.74 -22.95
N LEU A 808 5.98 -7.59 -22.24
CA LEU A 808 4.83 -7.19 -21.44
C LEU A 808 3.55 -7.06 -22.29
N THR A 809 3.63 -6.37 -23.44
CA THR A 809 2.48 -6.10 -24.30
C THR A 809 1.89 -7.38 -24.90
N ASN A 810 2.76 -8.34 -25.27
CA ASN A 810 2.34 -9.61 -25.86
C ASN A 810 2.17 -10.74 -24.82
N LYS A 811 2.29 -10.43 -23.52
CA LYS A 811 2.19 -11.40 -22.42
C LYS A 811 3.17 -12.59 -22.57
N ILE A 812 4.38 -12.32 -23.02
CA ILE A 812 5.45 -13.32 -23.12
C ILE A 812 6.17 -13.36 -21.77
N PRO A 813 6.23 -14.53 -21.08
CA PRO A 813 6.99 -14.66 -19.85
C PRO A 813 8.44 -14.22 -20.03
N TYR A 814 8.89 -13.38 -19.11
CA TYR A 814 10.14 -12.65 -19.21
C TYR A 814 10.82 -12.61 -17.85
N TYR A 815 12.07 -13.08 -17.80
CA TYR A 815 12.86 -13.16 -16.57
C TYR A 815 14.14 -12.34 -16.71
N THR A 816 14.39 -11.51 -15.70
CA THR A 816 15.46 -10.49 -15.69
C THR A 816 16.71 -10.94 -14.95
N THR A 817 16.62 -12.07 -14.26
CA THR A 817 17.64 -12.64 -13.39
C THR A 817 17.94 -14.08 -13.81
N VAL A 818 19.16 -14.54 -13.53
CA VAL A 818 19.54 -15.94 -13.80
C VAL A 818 18.74 -16.90 -12.92
N SER A 819 18.53 -16.54 -11.65
CA SER A 819 17.79 -17.32 -10.67
C SER A 819 16.31 -17.46 -11.04
N GLY A 820 15.65 -16.38 -11.48
CA GLY A 820 14.29 -16.43 -12.02
C GLY A 820 14.21 -17.29 -13.28
N SER A 821 15.20 -17.18 -14.18
CA SER A 821 15.30 -18.03 -15.36
C SER A 821 15.45 -19.52 -15.00
N ARG A 822 16.21 -19.84 -13.95
CA ARG A 822 16.37 -21.19 -13.41
C ARG A 822 15.07 -21.73 -12.83
N ALA A 823 14.38 -20.94 -12.01
CA ALA A 823 13.08 -21.31 -11.44
C ALA A 823 12.04 -21.58 -12.53
N ALA A 824 11.98 -20.71 -13.56
CA ALA A 824 11.09 -20.89 -14.71
C ALA A 824 11.41 -22.18 -15.49
N ALA A 825 12.68 -22.47 -15.77
CA ALA A 825 13.07 -23.70 -16.46
C ALA A 825 12.71 -24.96 -15.66
N GLN A 826 12.89 -24.93 -14.34
CA GLN A 826 12.49 -26.03 -13.44
C GLN A 826 10.97 -26.21 -13.42
N ALA A 827 10.22 -25.11 -13.34
CA ALA A 827 8.77 -25.12 -13.36
C ALA A 827 8.20 -25.71 -14.66
N ILE A 828 8.70 -25.29 -15.83
CA ILE A 828 8.30 -25.83 -17.13
C ILE A 828 8.61 -27.34 -17.20
N ARG A 829 9.79 -27.76 -16.75
CA ARG A 829 10.14 -29.19 -16.69
C ARG A 829 9.21 -29.98 -15.76
N ALA A 830 8.83 -29.42 -14.62
CA ALA A 830 7.91 -30.06 -13.68
C ALA A 830 6.51 -30.20 -14.28
N MET A 831 6.00 -29.14 -14.92
CA MET A 831 4.70 -29.14 -15.62
C MET A 831 4.64 -30.13 -16.80
N GLN A 832 5.74 -30.40 -17.49
CA GLN A 832 5.75 -31.45 -18.53
C GLN A 832 5.69 -32.87 -17.95
N LYS A 833 6.17 -33.07 -16.72
CA LYS A 833 6.24 -34.39 -16.08
C LYS A 833 5.01 -34.74 -15.24
N GLY A 834 4.29 -33.73 -14.73
CA GLY A 834 3.15 -33.91 -13.85
C GLY A 834 2.04 -32.91 -14.12
N ASP A 835 0.84 -33.24 -13.65
CA ASP A 835 -0.33 -32.37 -13.79
C ASP A 835 -0.33 -31.28 -12.70
N LEU A 836 -0.76 -30.08 -13.06
CA LEU A 836 -1.04 -28.98 -12.12
C LEU A 836 -2.30 -29.30 -11.30
N GLY A 837 -2.12 -30.07 -10.23
CA GLY A 837 -3.19 -30.45 -9.29
C GLY A 837 -3.54 -29.34 -8.29
N VAL A 838 -4.74 -29.43 -7.72
CA VAL A 838 -5.23 -28.54 -6.66
C VAL A 838 -5.35 -29.27 -5.33
N ARG A 839 -5.04 -28.57 -4.23
CA ARG A 839 -5.22 -29.04 -2.86
C ARG A 839 -5.59 -27.86 -1.97
N THR A 840 -6.44 -28.09 -0.97
CA THR A 840 -6.85 -27.05 -0.02
C THR A 840 -5.72 -26.75 0.95
N LEU A 841 -5.70 -25.53 1.50
CA LEU A 841 -4.72 -25.15 2.51
C LEU A 841 -4.81 -26.05 3.76
N GLN A 842 -6.02 -26.36 4.20
CA GLN A 842 -6.26 -27.29 5.32
C GLN A 842 -5.66 -28.66 5.03
N GLY A 843 -5.70 -29.11 3.77
CA GLY A 843 -5.11 -30.36 3.35
C GLY A 843 -3.58 -30.37 3.48
N PHE A 844 -2.90 -29.27 3.20
CA PHE A 844 -1.45 -29.17 3.42
C PHE A 844 -1.12 -29.09 4.92
N LEU A 845 -1.88 -28.30 5.68
CA LEU A 845 -1.61 -28.08 7.11
C LEU A 845 -1.96 -29.29 8.00
N SER A 846 -2.91 -30.14 7.59
CA SER A 846 -3.25 -31.36 8.34
C SER A 846 -2.09 -32.36 8.38
N ASP A 847 -1.27 -32.39 7.33
CA ASP A 847 -0.12 -33.32 7.21
C ASP A 847 1.04 -32.89 8.12
N ILE A 848 1.05 -31.63 8.60
CA ILE A 848 2.04 -31.09 9.55
C ILE A 848 1.65 -31.40 11.00
N ALA A 849 0.35 -31.48 11.30
CA ALA A 849 -0.17 -31.71 12.64
C ALA A 849 -0.21 -33.20 13.06
N SER A 850 0.02 -34.12 12.11
CA SER A 850 0.10 -35.57 12.30
C SER A 850 1.53 -36.06 12.39
#